data_AF-A0A8H3I0K7-F1
#
_entry.id   AF-A0A8H3I0K7-F1
#
_cell.length_a   1.000
_cell.length_b   1.000
_cell.length_c   1.000
_cell.angle_alpha   90.00
_cell.angle_beta   90.00
_cell.angle_gamma   90.00
#
_symmetry.space_group_name_H-M   'P 1'
#
loop_
_entity.id
_entity.type
_entity.pdbx_description
1 polymer ?
#
loop_
_entity_poly.entity_id
_entity_poly.type
_entity_poly.pdbx_seq_one_letter_code
_entity_poly.pdbx_strand_id
1 'polypeptide(L)'
;MNTTNNHLVVSTGHAGRHTCDVRLHSCGKDCSLIRLNGCTSVCNKPLDHEGECMCSARVHLCGQACELRGANRGRYTCTGICHEPWDEPHTRHLCDDARRGCPIKCVVCEENGVTGDCASPDHLHGADPTAVHLCSMTHKCSKLCEAKGICAIDQAASESKTQFTGKHEKFVYTQFTQVSKRLPCEVPIPSGQLTHSGPHKHDLKEKPFHFCNARCPGCNYFCNLPLDHPQKLHTTKHGSMVETKWIVEPKKDASGKVVDMGYKLENHKYGAGDEGSPMLCQMMCAKQGRHSHVDFCLDPNNHTTPACEHITALMQPEPDKPKDWISHATYWERTGFEDPYDPSEKAEFAKCDALCAGPEHVDDDKPSRCTLPIFHPPQKQTPAPPRGYVSPDGHLFHCVDPSRAQQAYHVVFLIDVSGSMMSSDHRPLSNLPVTSRLVSQCNNRYGAVVSALYGFLKNREAAVTNAGLKSRQDTYSFVMHDDKSQILLQNDLTSTTEQLIDRLIPHRYVSHGGNDFDIALAMAQQAIERNWNADRAPMVVFLSDGECSVQRRVIETLCKKCVELGHALAFYGISFGWDSGSSSLRVMTNVADGIFRAAPMTARGAMRGTDIPCKYSTAIDSVQLAATFMSISESLPRSRAAVLGKGGAGSRH
;
A
#
# COMPACT_ATOMS: atom_id res chain seq x y z
N MET A 1 -75.11 35.41 -83.69
CA MET A 1 -74.64 35.80 -85.03
C MET A 1 -74.18 37.23 -84.95
N ASN A 2 -73.10 37.57 -85.64
CA ASN A 2 -72.87 38.91 -86.20
C ASN A 2 -72.92 40.14 -85.26
N THR A 3 -71.90 40.97 -85.43
CA THR A 3 -72.02 42.44 -85.56
C THR A 3 -72.53 43.23 -84.36
N THR A 4 -71.77 44.23 -83.93
CA THR A 4 -71.94 45.58 -84.51
C THR A 4 -70.91 46.57 -83.97
N ASN A 5 -70.30 47.30 -84.92
CA ASN A 5 -69.72 48.62 -84.74
C ASN A 5 -70.79 49.61 -84.27
N ASN A 6 -70.42 50.54 -83.38
CA ASN A 6 -70.43 51.96 -83.75
C ASN A 6 -69.77 52.84 -82.67
N HIS A 7 -68.78 53.60 -83.13
CA HIS A 7 -68.37 54.88 -82.57
C HIS A 7 -69.57 55.85 -82.49
N LEU A 8 -69.65 56.66 -81.44
CA LEU A 8 -69.88 58.10 -81.57
C LEU A 8 -69.54 58.85 -80.27
N VAL A 9 -68.62 59.81 -80.46
CA VAL A 9 -68.17 60.88 -79.58
C VAL A 9 -69.28 61.94 -79.44
N VAL A 10 -69.37 62.62 -78.30
CA VAL A 10 -69.37 64.10 -78.08
C VAL A 10 -69.59 64.34 -76.58
N SER A 11 -68.53 64.67 -75.83
CA SER A 11 -68.14 66.02 -75.40
C SER A 11 -69.18 66.76 -74.55
N THR A 12 -68.81 67.06 -73.31
CA THR A 12 -68.95 68.41 -72.74
C THR A 12 -67.78 68.63 -71.80
N GLY A 13 -66.92 69.58 -72.17
CA GLY A 13 -65.77 69.97 -71.35
C GLY A 13 -66.21 70.75 -70.12
N HIS A 14 -65.39 70.68 -69.07
CA HIS A 14 -65.41 71.65 -67.99
C HIS A 14 -64.06 72.29 -67.78
N ALA A 15 -64.14 73.61 -67.62
CA ALA A 15 -63.07 74.54 -67.33
C ALA A 15 -62.53 74.31 -65.92
N GLY A 16 -61.31 73.80 -65.87
CA GLY A 16 -60.47 73.77 -64.68
C GLY A 16 -59.07 73.47 -65.15
N ARG A 17 -58.11 74.35 -64.84
CA ARG A 17 -56.69 74.10 -65.13
C ARG A 17 -56.28 72.84 -64.38
N HIS A 18 -56.24 71.72 -65.10
CA HIS A 18 -55.58 70.51 -64.65
C HIS A 18 -54.07 70.80 -64.62
N THR A 19 -53.40 70.30 -63.59
CA THR A 19 -51.95 70.26 -63.54
C THR A 19 -51.51 69.25 -64.60
N CYS A 20 -50.93 69.74 -65.69
CA CYS A 20 -50.30 68.91 -66.71
C CYS A 20 -49.33 67.91 -66.03
N ASP A 21 -49.16 66.72 -66.62
CA ASP A 21 -48.13 65.77 -66.19
C ASP A 21 -46.82 66.54 -66.09
N VAL A 22 -46.28 66.64 -64.88
CA VAL A 22 -45.08 67.43 -64.60
C VAL A 22 -43.92 66.93 -65.48
N ARG A 23 -43.94 65.66 -65.91
CA ARG A 23 -42.97 65.08 -66.85
C ARG A 23 -43.00 65.68 -68.26
N LEU A 24 -44.06 66.36 -68.67
CA LEU A 24 -44.17 67.05 -69.97
C LEU A 24 -43.65 68.50 -69.92
N HIS A 25 -43.42 69.04 -68.72
CA HIS A 25 -43.03 70.44 -68.52
C HIS A 25 -41.81 70.64 -67.62
N SER A 26 -41.28 69.56 -67.09
CA SER A 26 -40.01 69.52 -66.37
C SER A 26 -38.93 68.91 -67.24
N CYS A 27 -37.68 69.18 -66.89
CA CYS A 27 -36.47 68.75 -67.59
C CYS A 27 -36.45 67.25 -67.93
N GLY A 28 -37.02 66.39 -67.09
CA GLY A 28 -37.16 64.95 -67.37
C GLY A 28 -35.85 64.14 -67.37
N LYS A 29 -34.69 64.81 -67.30
CA LYS A 29 -33.37 64.17 -67.15
C LYS A 29 -33.19 63.59 -65.75
N ASP A 30 -32.28 62.62 -65.62
CA ASP A 30 -31.90 62.06 -64.32
C ASP A 30 -31.45 63.15 -63.37
N CYS A 31 -31.91 63.07 -62.13
CA CYS A 31 -31.43 63.95 -61.09
C CYS A 31 -29.92 63.71 -60.87
N SER A 32 -29.16 64.78 -60.68
CA SER A 32 -27.75 64.73 -60.33
C SER A 32 -27.49 63.91 -59.05
N LEU A 33 -28.49 63.73 -58.20
CA LEU A 33 -28.45 62.97 -56.95
C LEU A 33 -29.20 61.61 -57.03
N ILE A 34 -29.42 61.07 -58.22
CA ILE A 34 -30.16 59.80 -58.45
C ILE A 34 -29.60 58.60 -57.67
N ARG A 35 -28.31 58.64 -57.28
CA ARG A 35 -27.64 57.58 -56.50
C ARG A 35 -27.89 57.68 -54.98
N LEU A 36 -28.44 58.80 -54.50
CA LEU A 36 -28.73 59.01 -53.08
C LEU A 36 -30.13 58.54 -52.73
N ASN A 37 -30.28 57.99 -51.53
CA ASN A 37 -31.59 57.56 -51.04
C ASN A 37 -32.51 58.75 -50.83
N GLY A 38 -33.81 58.55 -51.10
CA GLY A 38 -34.82 59.62 -51.07
C GLY A 38 -35.01 60.34 -52.41
N CYS A 39 -34.14 60.11 -53.42
CA CYS A 39 -34.31 60.69 -54.75
C CYS A 39 -35.57 60.16 -55.46
N THR A 40 -36.32 61.03 -56.14
CA THR A 40 -37.44 60.64 -57.00
C THR A 40 -37.01 60.36 -58.45
N SER A 41 -35.71 60.13 -58.66
CA SER A 41 -35.01 59.81 -59.91
C SER A 41 -35.01 60.88 -61.01
N VAL A 42 -36.11 61.60 -61.21
CA VAL A 42 -36.31 62.52 -62.35
C VAL A 42 -36.27 63.98 -61.92
N CYS A 43 -35.60 64.83 -62.71
CA CYS A 43 -35.50 66.27 -62.48
C CYS A 43 -36.87 66.97 -62.62
N ASN A 44 -37.22 67.79 -61.63
CA ASN A 44 -38.48 68.55 -61.60
C ASN A 44 -38.29 70.06 -61.93
N LYS A 45 -37.11 70.47 -62.39
CA LYS A 45 -36.85 71.85 -62.83
C LYS A 45 -37.48 72.11 -64.21
N PRO A 46 -37.74 73.38 -64.61
CA PRO A 46 -38.27 73.72 -65.92
C PRO A 46 -37.43 73.18 -67.09
N LEU A 47 -38.04 73.03 -68.27
CA LEU A 47 -37.33 72.69 -69.51
C LEU A 47 -36.20 73.70 -69.78
N ASP A 48 -35.03 73.21 -70.21
CA ASP A 48 -33.82 73.98 -70.53
C ASP A 48 -33.23 74.86 -69.39
N HIS A 49 -33.40 74.47 -68.13
CA HIS A 49 -32.73 75.16 -67.02
C HIS A 49 -31.19 75.00 -67.10
N GLU A 50 -30.47 76.02 -66.66
CA GLU A 50 -29.02 75.93 -66.44
C GLU A 50 -28.69 75.43 -65.02
N GLY A 51 -27.54 74.77 -64.85
CA GLY A 51 -27.08 74.16 -63.59
C GLY A 51 -27.53 72.71 -63.38
N GLU A 52 -27.27 72.17 -62.18
CA GLU A 52 -27.48 70.74 -61.86
C GLU A 52 -28.97 70.33 -61.85
N CYS A 53 -29.26 69.11 -62.32
CA CYS A 53 -30.62 68.56 -62.38
C CYS A 53 -31.09 68.10 -61.00
N MET A 54 -32.17 68.69 -60.46
CA MET A 54 -32.68 68.36 -59.11
C MET A 54 -34.12 67.82 -59.17
N CYS A 55 -34.38 66.75 -58.43
CA CYS A 55 -35.71 66.14 -58.33
C CYS A 55 -36.61 66.85 -57.31
N SER A 56 -37.85 66.37 -57.14
CA SER A 56 -38.82 66.94 -56.18
C SER A 56 -38.69 66.39 -54.76
N ALA A 57 -37.72 65.51 -54.50
CA ALA A 57 -37.44 65.00 -53.16
C ALA A 57 -37.14 66.15 -52.19
N ARG A 58 -37.78 66.12 -51.02
CA ARG A 58 -37.56 67.12 -49.97
C ARG A 58 -36.20 66.99 -49.31
N VAL A 59 -35.68 65.77 -49.21
CA VAL A 59 -34.38 65.46 -48.60
C VAL A 59 -33.77 64.30 -49.38
N HIS A 60 -32.50 64.43 -49.78
CA HIS A 60 -31.68 63.31 -50.20
C HIS A 60 -30.81 62.91 -49.00
N LEU A 61 -30.68 61.62 -48.75
CA LEU A 61 -29.90 61.10 -47.63
C LEU A 61 -28.43 60.93 -48.05
N CYS A 62 -27.53 61.13 -47.10
CA CYS A 62 -26.09 61.00 -47.27
C CYS A 62 -25.66 59.69 -47.97
N GLY A 63 -26.31 58.57 -47.64
CA GLY A 63 -26.06 57.27 -48.31
C GLY A 63 -24.74 56.58 -47.94
N GLN A 64 -23.88 57.21 -47.14
CA GLN A 64 -22.68 56.57 -46.58
C GLN A 64 -23.03 55.44 -45.61
N ALA A 65 -22.11 54.49 -45.43
CA ALA A 65 -22.30 53.40 -44.46
C ALA A 65 -22.34 53.93 -43.02
N CYS A 66 -23.15 53.30 -42.16
CA CYS A 66 -23.10 53.57 -40.72
C CYS A 66 -21.68 53.32 -40.18
N GLU A 67 -21.22 54.15 -39.26
CA GLU A 67 -19.87 54.02 -38.66
C GLU A 67 -19.67 52.70 -37.90
N LEU A 68 -20.75 52.02 -37.50
CA LEU A 68 -20.68 50.68 -36.90
C LEU A 68 -20.43 49.55 -37.92
N ARG A 69 -20.26 49.84 -39.20
CA ARG A 69 -19.94 48.83 -40.21
C ARG A 69 -18.53 48.30 -39.96
N GLY A 70 -18.42 47.02 -39.58
CA GLY A 70 -17.14 46.38 -39.23
C GLY A 70 -16.62 46.71 -37.83
N ALA A 71 -17.47 47.25 -36.95
CA ALA A 71 -17.13 47.63 -35.58
C ALA A 71 -16.88 46.42 -34.65
N ASN A 72 -16.48 46.69 -33.41
CA ASN A 72 -16.17 45.68 -32.39
C ASN A 72 -15.16 44.61 -32.89
N ARG A 73 -14.07 45.06 -33.53
CA ARG A 73 -13.03 44.19 -34.12
C ARG A 73 -13.60 43.14 -35.09
N GLY A 74 -14.64 43.51 -35.85
CA GLY A 74 -15.30 42.64 -36.83
C GLY A 74 -16.31 41.64 -36.25
N ARG A 75 -16.61 41.69 -34.95
CA ARG A 75 -17.64 40.83 -34.33
C ARG A 75 -19.06 41.30 -34.62
N TYR A 76 -19.24 42.55 -35.03
CA TYR A 76 -20.54 43.10 -35.39
C TYR A 76 -20.42 43.97 -36.64
N THR A 77 -21.37 43.84 -37.56
CA THR A 77 -21.41 44.66 -38.77
C THR A 77 -22.80 45.26 -38.92
N CYS A 78 -22.92 46.58 -38.75
CA CYS A 78 -24.15 47.29 -39.05
C CYS A 78 -24.39 47.31 -40.58
N THR A 79 -25.58 46.89 -41.01
CA THR A 79 -26.01 46.95 -42.41
C THR A 79 -26.65 48.29 -42.77
N GLY A 80 -26.92 49.14 -41.79
CA GLY A 80 -27.53 50.46 -41.98
C GLY A 80 -26.67 51.44 -42.76
N ILE A 81 -27.34 52.47 -43.26
CA ILE A 81 -26.78 53.60 -44.02
C ILE A 81 -27.19 54.92 -43.35
N CYS A 82 -26.42 55.97 -43.55
CA CYS A 82 -26.64 57.27 -42.93
C CYS A 82 -28.01 57.87 -43.32
N HIS A 83 -28.78 58.28 -42.32
CA HIS A 83 -30.09 58.94 -42.49
C HIS A 83 -30.02 60.48 -42.37
N GLU A 84 -28.83 61.06 -42.25
CA GLU A 84 -28.67 62.52 -42.29
C GLU A 84 -28.85 63.09 -43.71
N PRO A 85 -29.33 64.34 -43.85
CA PRO A 85 -29.41 65.03 -45.13
C PRO A 85 -28.03 65.10 -45.81
N TRP A 86 -28.00 64.93 -47.13
CA TRP A 86 -26.75 64.92 -47.90
C TRP A 86 -26.08 66.30 -47.97
N ASP A 87 -26.87 67.36 -47.87
CA ASP A 87 -26.49 68.77 -48.02
C ASP A 87 -26.08 69.43 -46.70
N GLU A 88 -26.29 68.74 -45.57
CA GLU A 88 -25.82 69.18 -44.27
C GLU A 88 -24.45 68.55 -43.96
N PRO A 89 -23.40 69.35 -43.68
CA PRO A 89 -22.11 68.82 -43.33
C PRO A 89 -22.18 68.11 -41.97
N HIS A 90 -21.90 66.81 -41.96
CA HIS A 90 -21.82 65.99 -40.76
C HIS A 90 -20.59 65.08 -40.80
N THR A 91 -19.99 64.85 -39.63
CA THR A 91 -18.80 64.00 -39.48
C THR A 91 -19.12 62.61 -38.97
N ARG A 92 -20.35 62.36 -38.48
CA ARG A 92 -20.80 61.07 -37.95
C ARG A 92 -21.93 60.50 -38.79
N HIS A 93 -21.78 59.26 -39.27
CA HIS A 93 -22.80 58.59 -40.09
C HIS A 93 -23.67 57.63 -39.26
N LEU A 94 -24.92 58.05 -38.97
CA LEU A 94 -25.90 57.33 -38.14
C LEU A 94 -27.03 56.73 -38.99
N CYS A 95 -27.35 55.45 -38.78
CA CYS A 95 -28.51 54.83 -39.43
C CYS A 95 -29.81 55.01 -38.65
N ASP A 96 -30.95 54.68 -39.27
CA ASP A 96 -32.27 54.77 -38.63
C ASP A 96 -32.41 53.97 -37.33
N ASP A 97 -31.69 52.85 -37.22
CA ASP A 97 -31.66 52.03 -36.01
C ASP A 97 -30.90 52.69 -34.85
N ALA A 98 -30.27 53.85 -35.06
CA ALA A 98 -29.61 54.61 -34.00
C ALA A 98 -30.54 54.96 -32.83
N ARG A 99 -31.86 55.05 -33.08
CA ARG A 99 -32.88 55.28 -32.03
C ARG A 99 -32.99 54.12 -31.02
N ARG A 100 -32.49 52.93 -31.36
CA ARG A 100 -32.53 51.72 -30.52
C ARG A 100 -31.32 51.62 -29.57
N GLY A 101 -30.38 52.57 -29.61
CA GLY A 101 -29.14 52.54 -28.84
C GLY A 101 -28.10 51.57 -29.43
N CYS A 102 -27.15 51.15 -28.61
CA CYS A 102 -26.05 50.28 -29.03
C CYS A 102 -26.55 48.86 -29.38
N PRO A 103 -26.35 48.37 -30.62
CA PRO A 103 -26.89 47.09 -31.07
C PRO A 103 -26.01 45.87 -30.69
N ILE A 104 -24.88 46.09 -30.03
CA ILE A 104 -23.94 45.04 -29.64
C ILE A 104 -24.40 44.39 -28.33
N LYS A 105 -24.23 43.07 -28.23
CA LYS A 105 -24.64 42.28 -27.06
C LYS A 105 -23.73 42.55 -25.86
N CYS A 106 -24.31 42.42 -24.67
CA CYS A 106 -23.59 42.50 -23.41
C CYS A 106 -22.59 41.35 -23.30
N VAL A 107 -21.31 41.68 -23.05
CA VAL A 107 -20.24 40.68 -22.95
C VAL A 107 -20.47 39.68 -21.81
N VAL A 108 -21.04 40.14 -20.69
CA VAL A 108 -21.31 39.29 -19.53
C VAL A 108 -22.54 38.39 -19.78
N CYS A 109 -23.53 38.85 -20.55
CA CYS A 109 -24.63 38.00 -20.99
C CYS A 109 -24.12 36.88 -21.90
N GLU A 110 -23.30 37.22 -22.90
CA GLU A 110 -22.71 36.23 -23.81
C GLU A 110 -21.89 35.17 -23.05
N GLU A 111 -21.06 35.57 -22.09
CA GLU A 111 -20.29 34.65 -21.24
C GLU A 111 -21.17 33.72 -20.39
N ASN A 112 -22.35 34.18 -19.97
CA ASN A 112 -23.31 33.39 -19.21
C ASN A 112 -24.29 32.58 -20.09
N GLY A 113 -24.11 32.58 -21.42
CA GLY A 113 -25.01 31.89 -22.35
C GLY A 113 -26.40 32.52 -22.46
N VAL A 114 -26.54 33.81 -22.12
CA VAL A 114 -27.78 34.58 -22.18
C VAL A 114 -27.66 35.64 -23.27
N THR A 115 -28.76 36.02 -23.90
CA THR A 115 -28.79 37.13 -24.86
C THR A 115 -29.29 38.40 -24.17
N GLY A 116 -28.47 39.45 -24.15
CA GLY A 116 -28.86 40.77 -23.64
C GLY A 116 -28.20 41.89 -24.44
N ASP A 117 -28.93 42.96 -24.70
CA ASP A 117 -28.45 44.12 -25.44
C ASP A 117 -27.69 45.10 -24.54
N CYS A 118 -26.73 45.83 -25.12
CA CYS A 118 -26.03 46.91 -24.43
C CYS A 118 -27.00 48.02 -24.02
N ALA A 119 -26.87 48.50 -22.79
CA ALA A 119 -27.72 49.57 -22.25
C ALA A 119 -27.31 50.98 -22.71
N SER A 120 -26.19 51.11 -23.45
CA SER A 120 -25.72 52.42 -23.92
C SER A 120 -26.73 53.03 -24.90
N PRO A 121 -27.20 54.27 -24.64
CA PRO A 121 -28.09 54.98 -25.56
C PRO A 121 -27.35 55.46 -26.81
N ASP A 122 -26.01 55.52 -26.80
CA ASP A 122 -25.23 55.87 -27.98
C ASP A 122 -25.11 54.65 -28.89
N HIS A 123 -25.73 54.72 -30.07
CA HIS A 123 -25.62 53.70 -31.10
C HIS A 123 -24.17 53.40 -31.45
N LEU A 124 -23.37 54.46 -31.63
CA LEU A 124 -21.98 54.38 -32.09
C LEU A 124 -20.99 54.07 -30.96
N HIS A 125 -21.46 53.78 -29.75
CA HIS A 125 -20.63 53.34 -28.62
C HIS A 125 -19.65 52.21 -29.00
N GLY A 126 -20.07 51.30 -29.88
CA GLY A 126 -19.22 50.19 -30.35
C GLY A 126 -18.19 50.52 -31.43
N ALA A 127 -18.15 51.77 -31.91
CA ALA A 127 -17.13 52.23 -32.84
C ALA A 127 -15.77 52.36 -32.14
N ASP A 128 -15.76 52.62 -30.84
CA ASP A 128 -14.55 52.58 -30.00
C ASP A 128 -14.16 51.12 -29.70
N PRO A 129 -12.96 50.64 -30.14
CA PRO A 129 -12.49 49.28 -29.87
C PRO A 129 -12.23 48.96 -28.38
N THR A 130 -12.26 49.98 -27.50
CA THR A 130 -12.09 49.85 -26.06
C THR A 130 -13.42 49.91 -25.29
N ALA A 131 -14.53 50.15 -26.00
CA ALA A 131 -15.85 50.20 -25.40
C ALA A 131 -16.25 48.87 -24.77
N VAL A 132 -16.77 48.94 -23.54
CA VAL A 132 -17.35 47.78 -22.84
C VAL A 132 -18.86 47.78 -23.05
N HIS A 133 -19.39 46.67 -23.52
CA HIS A 133 -20.83 46.50 -23.79
C HIS A 133 -21.49 45.78 -22.61
N LEU A 134 -22.29 46.51 -21.83
CA LEU A 134 -22.94 46.00 -20.62
C LEU A 134 -24.44 46.32 -20.65
N CYS A 135 -25.26 45.38 -20.19
CA CYS A 135 -26.70 45.59 -20.03
C CYS A 135 -27.05 46.13 -18.63
N SER A 136 -28.32 46.49 -18.44
CA SER A 136 -28.83 46.99 -17.17
C SER A 136 -29.27 45.88 -16.19
N MET A 137 -28.81 44.65 -16.39
CA MET A 137 -29.16 43.50 -15.53
C MET A 137 -27.98 43.05 -14.67
N THR A 138 -28.29 42.35 -13.59
CA THR A 138 -27.30 41.63 -12.77
C THR A 138 -26.96 40.28 -13.40
N HIS A 139 -25.73 39.81 -13.23
CA HIS A 139 -25.24 38.56 -13.82
C HIS A 139 -24.69 37.59 -12.79
N LYS A 140 -24.60 36.31 -13.14
CA LYS A 140 -23.86 35.33 -12.36
C LYS A 140 -22.36 35.48 -12.60
N CYS A 141 -21.58 35.37 -11.52
CA CYS A 141 -20.13 35.37 -11.61
C CYS A 141 -19.60 33.99 -12.06
N SER A 142 -18.72 33.96 -13.06
CA SER A 142 -18.12 32.72 -13.61
C SER A 142 -16.87 32.25 -12.84
N LYS A 143 -16.40 33.02 -11.86
CA LYS A 143 -15.21 32.71 -11.07
C LYS A 143 -15.52 31.66 -9.99
N LEU A 144 -14.48 30.94 -9.54
CA LEU A 144 -14.59 29.97 -8.45
C LEU A 144 -14.38 30.64 -7.10
N CYS A 145 -14.87 30.01 -6.03
CA CYS A 145 -14.65 30.49 -4.67
C CYS A 145 -13.15 30.71 -4.37
N GLU A 146 -12.84 31.84 -3.75
CA GLU A 146 -11.48 32.24 -3.35
C GLU A 146 -11.17 31.94 -1.87
N ALA A 147 -12.18 31.64 -1.05
CA ALA A 147 -11.99 31.33 0.36
C ALA A 147 -11.05 30.12 0.58
N LYS A 148 -10.36 30.05 1.72
CA LYS A 148 -9.52 28.90 2.06
C LYS A 148 -10.37 27.65 2.33
N GLY A 149 -9.76 26.47 2.27
CA GLY A 149 -10.45 25.19 2.48
C GLY A 149 -11.10 24.60 1.22
N ILE A 150 -11.90 23.55 1.38
CA ILE A 150 -12.59 22.89 0.26
C ILE A 150 -14.08 23.18 0.33
N CYS A 151 -14.70 23.59 -0.79
CA CYS A 151 -16.12 23.97 -0.79
C CYS A 151 -17.04 22.74 -0.72
N ALA A 152 -16.69 21.68 -1.45
CA ALA A 152 -17.44 20.44 -1.46
C ALA A 152 -16.50 19.24 -1.62
N ILE A 153 -16.81 18.17 -0.91
CA ILE A 153 -16.20 16.86 -1.08
C ILE A 153 -17.31 15.94 -1.60
N ASP A 154 -17.08 15.26 -2.72
CA ASP A 154 -18.04 14.25 -3.18
C ASP A 154 -18.11 13.13 -2.13
N GLN A 155 -19.26 13.04 -1.46
CA GLN A 155 -19.43 12.16 -0.29
C GLN A 155 -19.39 10.67 -0.64
N ALA A 156 -19.60 10.33 -1.92
CA ALA A 156 -19.42 8.99 -2.45
C ALA A 156 -18.04 8.92 -3.11
N ALA A 157 -17.23 7.95 -2.67
CA ALA A 157 -15.97 7.68 -3.34
C ALA A 157 -16.25 7.27 -4.79
N SER A 158 -15.53 7.85 -5.74
CA SER A 158 -15.62 7.42 -7.13
C SER A 158 -14.97 6.04 -7.24
N GLU A 159 -15.76 5.07 -7.70
CA GLU A 159 -15.34 3.68 -7.88
C GLU A 159 -14.88 3.46 -9.31
N SER A 160 -13.68 2.91 -9.46
CA SER A 160 -13.18 2.42 -10.74
C SER A 160 -12.59 1.02 -10.58
N LYS A 161 -12.83 0.15 -11.55
CA LYS A 161 -12.13 -1.14 -11.61
C LYS A 161 -10.72 -0.89 -12.11
N THR A 162 -9.74 -1.15 -11.25
CA THR A 162 -8.32 -0.95 -11.53
C THR A 162 -7.60 -2.29 -11.45
N GLN A 163 -6.57 -2.50 -12.27
CA GLN A 163 -5.74 -3.69 -12.22
C GLN A 163 -4.54 -3.46 -11.31
N PHE A 164 -4.40 -4.27 -10.26
CA PHE A 164 -3.19 -4.37 -9.48
C PHE A 164 -2.16 -5.24 -10.21
N THR A 165 -0.90 -4.80 -10.22
CA THR A 165 0.24 -5.56 -10.70
C THR A 165 1.34 -5.50 -9.65
N GLY A 166 1.43 -6.53 -8.81
CA GLY A 166 2.49 -6.68 -7.82
C GLY A 166 3.57 -7.65 -8.27
N LYS A 167 4.53 -7.89 -7.39
CA LYS A 167 5.67 -8.77 -7.64
C LYS A 167 5.27 -10.24 -7.82
N HIS A 168 4.25 -10.69 -7.08
CA HIS A 168 3.84 -12.09 -7.05
C HIS A 168 2.51 -12.38 -7.75
N GLU A 169 1.66 -11.37 -7.94
CA GLU A 169 0.29 -11.57 -8.41
C GLU A 169 -0.25 -10.34 -9.16
N LYS A 170 -1.23 -10.58 -10.03
CA LYS A 170 -2.02 -9.54 -10.69
C LYS A 170 -3.49 -9.86 -10.56
N PHE A 171 -4.30 -8.88 -10.15
CA PHE A 171 -5.74 -9.04 -10.00
C PHE A 171 -6.47 -7.70 -10.19
N VAL A 172 -7.78 -7.73 -10.40
CA VAL A 172 -8.61 -6.53 -10.54
C VAL A 172 -9.29 -6.25 -9.21
N TYR A 173 -9.32 -4.98 -8.81
CA TYR A 173 -9.97 -4.53 -7.58
C TYR A 173 -10.75 -3.23 -7.81
N THR A 174 -11.67 -2.92 -6.89
CA THR A 174 -12.38 -1.64 -6.89
C THR A 174 -11.54 -0.60 -6.15
N GLN A 175 -11.06 0.39 -6.88
CA GLN A 175 -10.36 1.53 -6.31
C GLN A 175 -11.36 2.61 -5.92
N PHE A 176 -11.29 3.07 -4.67
CA PHE A 176 -12.10 4.15 -4.16
C PHE A 176 -11.28 5.44 -4.16
N THR A 177 -11.81 6.52 -4.72
CA THR A 177 -11.14 7.84 -4.74
C THR A 177 -12.06 8.95 -4.23
N GLN A 178 -11.47 10.01 -3.70
CA GLN A 178 -12.21 11.19 -3.22
C GLN A 178 -11.80 12.43 -4.00
N VAL A 179 -12.78 13.22 -4.44
CA VAL A 179 -12.56 14.43 -5.24
C VAL A 179 -13.04 15.65 -4.46
N SER A 180 -12.15 16.64 -4.31
CA SER A 180 -12.48 17.96 -3.78
C SER A 180 -12.92 18.91 -4.90
N LYS A 181 -13.93 19.74 -4.65
CA LYS A 181 -14.42 20.75 -5.60
C LYS A 181 -14.35 22.15 -5.00
N ARG A 182 -14.03 23.12 -5.85
CA ARG A 182 -14.22 24.55 -5.61
C ARG A 182 -15.52 24.94 -6.31
N LEU A 183 -16.49 25.44 -5.54
CA LEU A 183 -17.80 25.78 -6.09
C LEU A 183 -17.75 27.16 -6.80
N PRO A 184 -18.60 27.39 -7.82
CA PRO A 184 -18.74 28.69 -8.46
C PRO A 184 -19.15 29.79 -7.47
N CYS A 185 -18.79 31.03 -7.78
CA CYS A 185 -19.20 32.19 -7.01
C CYS A 185 -20.72 32.44 -7.14
N GLU A 186 -21.37 32.71 -6.01
CA GLU A 186 -22.79 33.07 -5.91
C GLU A 186 -23.00 34.58 -5.73
N VAL A 187 -21.93 35.37 -5.65
CA VAL A 187 -22.03 36.84 -5.58
C VAL A 187 -22.38 37.37 -6.97
N PRO A 188 -23.52 38.08 -7.13
CA PRO A 188 -23.95 38.60 -8.41
C PRO A 188 -23.05 39.76 -8.86
N ILE A 189 -22.75 39.83 -10.15
CA ILE A 189 -22.12 40.98 -10.78
C ILE A 189 -23.18 42.09 -10.89
N PRO A 190 -22.95 43.28 -10.29
CA PRO A 190 -23.89 44.39 -10.39
C PRO A 190 -24.15 44.82 -11.82
N SER A 191 -25.31 45.43 -12.04
CA SER A 191 -25.64 46.03 -13.34
C SER A 191 -24.56 47.03 -13.78
N GLY A 192 -24.20 47.01 -15.07
CA GLY A 192 -23.21 47.92 -15.63
C GLY A 192 -21.77 47.64 -15.16
N GLN A 193 -21.49 46.49 -14.53
CA GLN A 193 -20.13 46.09 -14.14
C GLN A 193 -19.72 44.78 -14.80
N LEU A 194 -18.40 44.58 -14.97
CA LEU A 194 -17.80 43.32 -15.46
C LEU A 194 -17.54 42.31 -14.34
N THR A 195 -17.39 42.80 -13.11
CA THR A 195 -17.07 42.00 -11.91
C THR A 195 -17.78 42.60 -10.71
N HIS A 196 -17.99 41.82 -9.65
CA HIS A 196 -18.41 42.35 -8.35
C HIS A 196 -17.18 42.72 -7.51
N SER A 197 -17.34 43.61 -6.54
CA SER A 197 -16.31 43.92 -5.55
C SER A 197 -16.21 42.83 -4.47
N GLY A 198 -15.02 42.66 -3.88
CA GLY A 198 -14.79 41.73 -2.78
C GLY A 198 -14.52 40.29 -3.23
N PRO A 199 -14.25 39.37 -2.27
CA PRO A 199 -13.81 38.02 -2.58
C PRO A 199 -14.92 37.16 -3.19
N HIS A 200 -14.55 36.22 -4.06
CA HIS A 200 -15.50 35.26 -4.61
C HIS A 200 -15.92 34.22 -3.56
N LYS A 201 -17.24 34.10 -3.33
CA LYS A 201 -17.85 33.18 -2.34
C LYS A 201 -18.92 32.32 -2.99
N HIS A 202 -19.02 31.05 -2.59
CA HIS A 202 -20.05 30.12 -3.08
C HIS A 202 -21.31 30.05 -2.18
N ASP A 203 -21.33 30.80 -1.07
CA ASP A 203 -22.48 30.97 -0.17
C ASP A 203 -22.46 32.43 0.27
N LEU A 204 -23.63 33.07 0.32
CA LEU A 204 -23.78 34.48 0.69
C LEU A 204 -23.76 34.70 2.21
N LYS A 205 -23.75 33.62 3.01
CA LYS A 205 -23.52 33.71 4.46
C LYS A 205 -22.19 34.40 4.78
N GLU A 206 -22.13 35.05 5.93
CA GLU A 206 -20.91 35.75 6.38
C GLU A 206 -19.70 34.81 6.46
N LYS A 207 -19.91 33.57 6.93
CA LYS A 207 -18.91 32.51 7.03
C LYS A 207 -19.39 31.25 6.29
N PRO A 208 -19.12 31.13 4.98
CA PRO A 208 -19.40 29.93 4.21
C PRO A 208 -18.64 28.72 4.77
N PHE A 209 -19.32 27.59 4.88
CA PHE A 209 -18.70 26.35 5.32
C PHE A 209 -17.66 25.89 4.29
N HIS A 210 -16.46 25.58 4.75
CA HIS A 210 -15.41 24.95 3.97
C HIS A 210 -14.83 23.80 4.80
N PHE A 211 -14.49 22.69 4.14
CA PHE A 211 -13.79 21.58 4.78
C PHE A 211 -12.31 21.91 4.98
N CYS A 212 -11.71 21.26 5.97
CA CYS A 212 -10.28 21.29 6.22
C CYS A 212 -9.48 20.65 5.07
N ASN A 213 -8.28 21.19 4.82
CA ASN A 213 -7.40 20.75 3.73
C ASN A 213 -6.48 19.57 4.11
N ALA A 214 -6.48 19.15 5.38
CA ALA A 214 -5.67 18.04 5.85
C ALA A 214 -6.05 16.73 5.13
N ARG A 215 -5.05 15.91 4.82
CA ARG A 215 -5.21 14.64 4.08
C ARG A 215 -4.61 13.48 4.84
N CYS A 216 -5.30 12.35 4.84
CA CYS A 216 -4.79 11.12 5.43
C CYS A 216 -3.52 10.68 4.68
N PRO A 217 -2.39 10.43 5.38
CA PRO A 217 -1.14 10.00 4.74
C PRO A 217 -1.24 8.67 3.97
N GLY A 218 -2.18 7.80 4.34
CA GLY A 218 -2.40 6.51 3.69
C GLY A 218 -3.25 6.59 2.42
N CYS A 219 -4.48 7.09 2.55
CA CYS A 219 -5.46 7.11 1.46
C CYS A 219 -5.58 8.45 0.72
N ASN A 220 -4.92 9.51 1.19
CA ASN A 220 -4.98 10.88 0.64
C ASN A 220 -6.36 11.55 0.71
N TYR A 221 -7.30 11.00 1.50
CA TYR A 221 -8.64 11.57 1.65
C TYR A 221 -8.63 12.74 2.62
N PHE A 222 -9.47 13.73 2.33
CA PHE A 222 -9.62 14.98 3.06
C PHE A 222 -10.36 14.81 4.37
N CYS A 223 -10.00 15.64 5.34
CA CYS A 223 -10.75 15.81 6.57
C CYS A 223 -12.19 16.30 6.28
N ASN A 224 -13.18 15.72 6.94
CA ASN A 224 -14.60 16.07 6.78
C ASN A 224 -15.08 17.14 7.78
N LEU A 225 -14.18 17.63 8.64
CA LEU A 225 -14.45 18.69 9.61
C LEU A 225 -14.32 20.09 8.97
N PRO A 226 -14.91 21.13 9.58
CA PRO A 226 -14.75 22.50 9.13
C PRO A 226 -13.28 22.93 9.03
N LEU A 227 -12.98 23.89 8.17
CA LEU A 227 -11.68 24.58 8.14
C LEU A 227 -11.38 25.16 9.53
N ASP A 228 -10.13 25.01 9.98
CA ASP A 228 -9.63 25.48 11.28
C ASP A 228 -10.41 24.91 12.48
N HIS A 229 -10.91 23.66 12.36
CA HIS A 229 -11.57 22.97 13.45
C HIS A 229 -10.66 22.79 14.68
N PRO A 230 -11.18 22.89 15.92
CA PRO A 230 -10.37 22.83 17.14
C PRO A 230 -9.94 21.42 17.57
N GLN A 231 -10.54 20.37 17.00
CA GLN A 231 -10.21 18.99 17.32
C GLN A 231 -8.75 18.69 17.00
N LYS A 232 -8.07 17.98 17.92
CA LYS A 232 -6.68 17.55 17.73
C LYS A 232 -6.53 16.57 16.55
N LEU A 233 -7.55 15.74 16.33
CA LEU A 233 -7.55 14.72 15.28
C LEU A 233 -8.47 15.11 14.12
N HIS A 234 -8.07 14.73 12.93
CA HIS A 234 -8.86 14.84 11.71
C HIS A 234 -9.75 13.61 11.53
N THR A 235 -10.94 13.81 10.98
CA THR A 235 -11.90 12.73 10.71
C THR A 235 -12.12 12.59 9.22
N THR A 236 -12.22 11.37 8.69
CA THR A 236 -12.57 11.14 7.28
C THR A 236 -13.24 9.78 7.07
N LYS A 237 -13.85 9.59 5.89
CA LYS A 237 -14.31 8.27 5.42
C LYS A 237 -13.18 7.62 4.65
N HIS A 238 -12.32 6.89 5.37
CA HIS A 238 -11.11 6.30 4.82
C HIS A 238 -11.36 5.42 3.57
N GLY A 239 -10.38 5.39 2.66
CA GLY A 239 -10.47 4.65 1.39
C GLY A 239 -9.20 3.92 1.00
N SER A 240 -9.01 3.72 -0.31
CA SER A 240 -7.87 3.02 -0.90
C SER A 240 -6.53 3.68 -0.53
N MET A 241 -5.56 2.89 -0.08
CA MET A 241 -4.26 3.37 0.43
C MET A 241 -3.27 3.71 -0.69
N VAL A 242 -3.68 4.63 -1.58
CA VAL A 242 -3.00 4.97 -2.84
C VAL A 242 -1.61 5.59 -2.68
N GLU A 243 -1.28 6.14 -1.51
CA GLU A 243 0.02 6.76 -1.24
C GLU A 243 1.01 5.80 -0.57
N THR A 244 0.65 4.53 -0.42
CA THR A 244 1.43 3.57 0.38
C THR A 244 2.03 2.43 -0.44
N LYS A 245 3.10 1.85 0.09
CA LYS A 245 3.76 0.65 -0.46
C LYS A 245 3.95 -0.40 0.60
N TRP A 246 3.88 -1.66 0.19
CA TRP A 246 4.12 -2.81 1.04
C TRP A 246 5.57 -2.89 1.48
N ILE A 247 5.72 -3.13 2.77
CA ILE A 247 6.95 -3.51 3.44
C ILE A 247 6.73 -4.93 3.92
N VAL A 248 7.57 -5.85 3.45
CA VAL A 248 7.51 -7.25 3.83
C VAL A 248 8.83 -7.62 4.48
N GLU A 249 8.75 -8.15 5.69
CA GLU A 249 9.92 -8.63 6.41
C GLU A 249 10.59 -9.78 5.63
N PRO A 250 11.89 -9.70 5.35
CA PRO A 250 12.59 -10.72 4.58
C PRO A 250 12.67 -12.02 5.36
N LYS A 251 12.08 -13.10 4.84
CA LYS A 251 12.30 -14.45 5.38
C LYS A 251 13.67 -14.97 4.95
N LYS A 252 14.42 -15.53 5.88
CA LYS A 252 15.63 -16.31 5.59
C LYS A 252 15.29 -17.79 5.62
N ASP A 253 15.79 -18.57 4.67
CA ASP A 253 15.73 -20.03 4.74
C ASP A 253 16.77 -20.58 5.74
N ALA A 254 16.78 -21.90 5.93
CA ALA A 254 17.75 -22.59 6.77
C ALA A 254 19.21 -22.35 6.34
N SER A 255 19.47 -21.88 5.12
CA SER A 255 20.81 -21.51 4.62
C SER A 255 21.16 -20.04 4.89
N GLY A 256 20.27 -19.29 5.53
CA GLY A 256 20.42 -17.86 5.81
C GLY A 256 20.15 -16.95 4.60
N LYS A 257 19.74 -17.52 3.45
CA LYS A 257 19.45 -16.78 2.23
C LYS A 257 18.04 -16.19 2.29
N VAL A 258 17.88 -14.94 1.88
CA VAL A 258 16.56 -14.31 1.79
C VAL A 258 15.74 -15.01 0.71
N VAL A 259 14.60 -15.57 1.10
CA VAL A 259 13.63 -16.18 0.18
C VAL A 259 12.45 -15.24 -0.01
N ASP A 260 12.22 -14.87 -1.25
CA ASP A 260 11.12 -13.99 -1.65
C ASP A 260 9.81 -14.75 -1.72
N MET A 261 9.25 -15.08 -0.56
CA MET A 261 8.05 -15.89 -0.43
C MET A 261 6.76 -15.08 -0.46
N GLY A 262 6.79 -13.75 -0.54
CA GLY A 262 5.63 -12.84 -0.48
C GLY A 262 4.79 -12.95 0.81
N TYR A 263 4.15 -11.87 1.21
CA TYR A 263 3.18 -11.85 2.30
C TYR A 263 1.79 -12.22 1.78
N LYS A 264 1.20 -13.29 2.32
CA LYS A 264 -0.16 -13.70 1.99
C LYS A 264 -1.15 -12.99 2.92
N LEU A 265 -2.06 -12.22 2.35
CA LEU A 265 -3.22 -11.65 3.05
C LEU A 265 -4.49 -12.07 2.31
N GLU A 266 -5.39 -12.74 3.02
CA GLU A 266 -6.56 -13.39 2.41
C GLU A 266 -6.15 -14.32 1.25
N ASN A 267 -6.66 -14.06 0.05
CA ASN A 267 -6.42 -14.84 -1.16
C ASN A 267 -5.28 -14.30 -2.03
N HIS A 268 -4.64 -13.20 -1.61
CA HIS A 268 -3.66 -12.48 -2.41
C HIS A 268 -2.27 -12.46 -1.77
N LYS A 269 -1.26 -12.30 -2.62
CA LYS A 269 0.14 -12.32 -2.24
C LYS A 269 0.86 -11.03 -2.63
N TYR A 270 1.45 -10.37 -1.64
CA TYR A 270 2.09 -9.05 -1.76
C TYR A 270 3.60 -9.14 -1.53
N GLY A 271 4.39 -8.50 -2.39
CA GLY A 271 5.83 -8.39 -2.27
C GLY A 271 6.27 -7.05 -1.67
N ALA A 272 7.52 -6.99 -1.20
CA ALA A 272 8.12 -5.73 -0.80
C ALA A 272 8.16 -4.74 -1.98
N GLY A 273 7.64 -3.52 -1.77
CA GLY A 273 7.55 -2.46 -2.77
C GLY A 273 6.26 -2.42 -3.59
N ASP A 274 5.38 -3.43 -3.45
CA ASP A 274 4.08 -3.45 -4.13
C ASP A 274 3.19 -2.29 -3.64
N GLU A 275 2.26 -1.84 -4.48
CA GLU A 275 1.33 -0.76 -4.10
C GLU A 275 0.33 -1.22 -3.03
N GLY A 276 0.05 -0.34 -2.06
CA GLY A 276 -0.99 -0.56 -1.04
C GLY A 276 -2.40 -0.18 -1.52
N SER A 277 -2.54 0.35 -2.74
CA SER A 277 -3.81 0.83 -3.31
C SER A 277 -4.99 -0.16 -3.26
N PRO A 278 -4.80 -1.50 -3.33
CA PRO A 278 -5.92 -2.45 -3.17
C PRO A 278 -6.45 -2.55 -1.74
N MET A 279 -5.69 -2.09 -0.73
CA MET A 279 -6.08 -2.11 0.66
C MET A 279 -6.84 -0.85 1.04
N LEU A 280 -7.78 -0.99 1.99
CA LEU A 280 -8.51 0.14 2.57
C LEU A 280 -8.01 0.40 4.00
N CYS A 281 -7.76 1.67 4.34
CA CYS A 281 -7.33 2.09 5.68
C CYS A 281 -8.22 1.53 6.80
N GLN A 282 -9.54 1.45 6.57
CA GLN A 282 -10.55 0.99 7.53
C GLN A 282 -10.80 -0.54 7.55
N MET A 283 -10.09 -1.33 6.74
CA MET A 283 -10.29 -2.80 6.69
C MET A 283 -9.00 -3.60 6.84
N MET A 284 -7.87 -3.08 6.38
CA MET A 284 -6.61 -3.82 6.34
C MET A 284 -6.20 -4.38 7.70
N CYS A 285 -6.32 -3.59 8.78
CA CYS A 285 -5.90 -3.99 10.11
C CYS A 285 -6.78 -5.12 10.66
N ALA A 286 -8.10 -5.05 10.43
CA ALA A 286 -9.03 -6.13 10.78
C ALA A 286 -8.67 -7.44 10.06
N LYS A 287 -8.28 -7.36 8.78
CA LYS A 287 -7.85 -8.55 8.00
C LYS A 287 -6.52 -9.13 8.48
N GLN A 288 -5.60 -8.30 8.95
CA GLN A 288 -4.33 -8.79 9.52
C GLN A 288 -4.50 -9.37 10.93
N GLY A 289 -5.50 -8.90 11.69
CA GLY A 289 -5.69 -9.23 13.10
C GLY A 289 -4.64 -8.52 13.95
N ARG A 290 -3.94 -9.24 14.84
CA ARG A 290 -2.78 -8.67 15.56
C ARG A 290 -1.63 -8.42 14.59
N HIS A 291 -1.14 -7.19 14.56
CA HIS A 291 -0.18 -6.70 13.58
C HIS A 291 0.60 -5.51 14.12
N SER A 292 1.72 -5.23 13.45
CA SER A 292 2.52 -4.02 13.65
C SER A 292 2.45 -3.15 12.40
N HIS A 293 2.49 -1.84 12.56
CA HIS A 293 2.71 -0.91 11.45
C HIS A 293 4.20 -0.61 11.30
N VAL A 294 4.58 0.01 10.19
CA VAL A 294 5.93 0.54 10.00
C VAL A 294 5.85 2.04 9.80
N ASP A 295 6.79 2.76 10.39
CA ASP A 295 7.01 4.16 10.09
C ASP A 295 8.51 4.49 10.14
N PHE A 296 8.88 5.68 9.65
CA PHE A 296 10.26 6.14 9.80
C PHE A 296 10.60 6.35 11.28
N CYS A 297 11.83 5.99 11.63
CA CYS A 297 12.34 6.16 12.98
C CYS A 297 12.42 7.66 13.32
N LEU A 298 11.84 8.06 14.44
CA LEU A 298 11.87 9.46 14.91
C LEU A 298 13.13 9.80 15.69
N ASP A 299 13.75 8.81 16.34
CA ASP A 299 14.97 8.97 17.11
C ASP A 299 15.96 7.82 16.81
N PRO A 300 16.95 8.04 15.92
CA PRO A 300 17.97 7.06 15.59
C PRO A 300 18.89 6.67 16.76
N ASN A 301 18.84 7.39 17.88
CA ASN A 301 19.70 7.14 19.03
C ASN A 301 18.96 6.52 20.22
N ASN A 302 17.62 6.48 20.20
CA ASN A 302 16.81 5.99 21.32
C ASN A 302 15.68 5.05 20.87
N HIS A 303 16.07 3.80 20.58
CA HIS A 303 15.19 2.74 20.10
C HIS A 303 14.40 2.00 21.21
N THR A 304 14.35 2.52 22.44
CA THR A 304 13.87 1.78 23.62
C THR A 304 12.53 2.26 24.18
N THR A 305 11.71 2.93 23.37
CA THR A 305 10.35 3.26 23.84
C THR A 305 9.43 2.02 23.77
N PRO A 306 8.53 1.80 24.74
CA PRO A 306 7.63 0.63 24.77
C PRO A 306 6.66 0.52 23.57
N ALA A 307 6.63 1.52 22.70
CA ALA A 307 5.66 1.63 21.61
C ALA A 307 6.23 1.24 20.24
N CYS A 308 7.53 0.95 20.15
CA CYS A 308 8.20 0.61 18.90
C CYS A 308 9.34 -0.41 19.06
N GLU A 309 9.65 -1.10 17.96
CA GLU A 309 10.77 -2.03 17.82
C GLU A 309 11.58 -1.63 16.58
N HIS A 310 12.86 -1.32 16.75
CA HIS A 310 13.69 -0.81 15.66
C HIS A 310 14.02 -1.88 14.63
N ILE A 311 13.90 -1.52 13.34
CA ILE A 311 14.21 -2.44 12.24
C ILE A 311 15.65 -2.22 11.78
N THR A 312 16.51 -3.19 12.09
CA THR A 312 17.92 -3.19 11.68
C THR A 312 18.14 -3.60 10.22
N ALA A 313 17.14 -4.22 9.59
CA ALA A 313 17.20 -4.66 8.20
C ALA A 313 16.91 -3.51 7.23
N LEU A 314 17.67 -3.45 6.13
CA LEU A 314 17.42 -2.51 5.04
C LEU A 314 16.17 -2.91 4.26
N MET A 315 15.03 -2.29 4.57
CA MET A 315 13.73 -2.59 3.96
C MET A 315 13.25 -1.48 3.02
N GLN A 316 12.73 -1.89 1.87
CA GLN A 316 12.01 -1.01 0.95
C GLN A 316 10.65 -0.58 1.55
N PRO A 317 10.09 0.59 1.15
CA PRO A 317 10.71 1.63 0.33
C PRO A 317 11.77 2.42 1.11
N GLU A 318 12.72 3.04 0.39
CA GLU A 318 13.79 3.88 0.96
C GLU A 318 14.67 3.13 1.98
N PRO A 319 15.45 2.13 1.53
CA PRO A 319 16.17 1.20 2.41
C PRO A 319 17.14 1.89 3.38
N ASP A 320 17.70 3.03 2.99
CA ASP A 320 18.70 3.77 3.78
C ASP A 320 18.07 4.64 4.88
N LYS A 321 16.75 4.82 4.88
CA LYS A 321 16.05 5.51 5.96
C LYS A 321 15.72 4.52 7.08
N PRO A 322 16.18 4.77 8.32
CA PRO A 322 15.86 3.92 9.47
C PRO A 322 14.35 3.86 9.73
N LYS A 323 13.84 2.68 10.08
CA LYS A 323 12.41 2.43 10.28
C LYS A 323 12.18 1.69 11.59
N ASP A 324 11.00 1.86 12.16
CA ASP A 324 10.55 1.13 13.34
C ASP A 324 9.25 0.40 13.03
N TRP A 325 9.12 -0.80 13.59
CA TRP A 325 7.79 -1.37 13.83
C TRP A 325 7.14 -0.55 14.94
N ILE A 326 5.92 -0.08 14.70
CA ILE A 326 5.16 0.74 15.65
C ILE A 326 3.79 0.12 15.93
N SER A 327 3.26 0.39 17.12
CA SER A 327 1.95 -0.12 17.50
C SER A 327 0.84 0.51 16.65
N HIS A 328 -0.31 -0.16 16.57
CA HIS A 328 -1.49 0.38 15.89
C HIS A 328 -1.91 1.76 16.41
N ALA A 329 -1.88 1.95 17.74
CA ALA A 329 -2.22 3.21 18.37
C ALA A 329 -1.22 4.32 17.99
N THR A 330 0.08 4.00 18.01
CA THR A 330 1.13 4.93 17.60
C THR A 330 1.03 5.32 16.14
N TYR A 331 0.66 4.38 15.26
CA TYR A 331 0.43 4.67 13.85
C TYR A 331 -0.65 5.74 13.68
N TRP A 332 -1.85 5.53 14.24
CA TRP A 332 -2.94 6.49 14.10
C TRP A 332 -2.66 7.83 14.77
N GLU A 333 -2.04 7.83 15.95
CA GLU A 333 -1.57 9.06 16.60
C GLU A 333 -0.65 9.88 15.67
N ARG A 334 0.32 9.22 15.01
CA ARG A 334 1.23 9.89 14.08
C ARG A 334 0.57 10.38 12.81
N THR A 335 -0.49 9.72 12.33
CA THR A 335 -1.24 10.23 11.17
C THR A 335 -1.99 11.52 11.48
N GLY A 336 -2.32 11.78 12.75
CA GLY A 336 -3.22 12.85 13.16
C GLY A 336 -4.68 12.64 12.74
N PHE A 337 -5.05 11.43 12.29
CA PHE A 337 -6.43 11.06 11.97
C PHE A 337 -7.02 10.17 13.06
N GLU A 338 -8.34 10.25 13.24
CA GLU A 338 -9.08 9.34 14.09
C GLU A 338 -8.96 7.90 13.59
N ASP A 339 -8.68 6.99 14.51
CA ASP A 339 -8.63 5.56 14.24
C ASP A 339 -10.04 5.01 13.93
N PRO A 340 -10.28 4.50 12.71
CA PRO A 340 -11.60 4.09 12.23
C PRO A 340 -12.09 2.75 12.78
N TYR A 341 -11.27 2.01 13.54
CA TYR A 341 -11.63 0.69 14.06
C TYR A 341 -12.40 0.76 15.37
N ASP A 342 -13.17 -0.28 15.69
CA ASP A 342 -13.95 -0.30 16.93
C ASP A 342 -13.06 -0.60 18.16
N PRO A 343 -13.48 -0.20 19.38
CA PRO A 343 -12.68 -0.41 20.60
C PRO A 343 -12.27 -1.86 20.85
N SER A 344 -13.10 -2.84 20.47
CA SER A 344 -12.77 -4.26 20.61
C SER A 344 -11.62 -4.70 19.70
N GLU A 345 -11.58 -4.19 18.47
CA GLU A 345 -10.52 -4.48 17.52
C GLU A 345 -9.21 -3.81 17.96
N LYS A 346 -9.29 -2.53 18.36
CA LYS A 346 -8.18 -1.76 18.94
C LYS A 346 -7.53 -2.50 20.11
N ALA A 347 -8.34 -3.09 20.99
CA ALA A 347 -7.85 -3.87 22.12
C ALA A 347 -7.14 -5.18 21.71
N GLU A 348 -7.55 -5.81 20.60
CA GLU A 348 -6.83 -6.95 20.04
C GLU A 348 -5.53 -6.54 19.33
N PHE A 349 -5.55 -5.43 18.57
CA PHE A 349 -4.36 -4.91 17.88
C PHE A 349 -3.26 -4.48 18.85
N ALA A 350 -3.62 -4.09 20.08
CA ALA A 350 -2.69 -3.73 21.13
C ALA A 350 -1.95 -4.93 21.76
N LYS A 351 -2.30 -6.17 21.40
CA LYS A 351 -1.68 -7.40 21.94
C LYS A 351 -0.59 -7.92 21.02
N CYS A 352 0.37 -8.63 21.62
CA CYS A 352 1.47 -9.28 20.93
C CYS A 352 1.01 -10.22 19.82
N ASP A 353 1.78 -10.21 18.72
CA ASP A 353 1.56 -10.97 17.50
C ASP A 353 2.22 -12.36 17.49
N ALA A 354 2.92 -12.74 18.58
CA ALA A 354 3.54 -14.05 18.74
C ALA A 354 2.51 -15.19 18.88
N LEU A 355 2.84 -16.34 18.27
CA LEU A 355 2.03 -17.55 18.24
C LEU A 355 2.70 -18.67 19.03
N CYS A 356 1.89 -19.46 19.73
CA CYS A 356 2.35 -20.68 20.39
C CYS A 356 2.75 -21.71 19.32
N ALA A 357 3.92 -22.33 19.48
CA ALA A 357 4.40 -23.40 18.60
C ALA A 357 3.80 -24.78 18.93
N GLY A 358 2.78 -24.85 19.79
CA GLY A 358 2.12 -26.10 20.15
C GLY A 358 1.49 -26.79 18.93
N PRO A 359 1.73 -28.10 18.72
CA PRO A 359 1.21 -28.82 17.56
C PRO A 359 -0.33 -28.83 17.50
N GLU A 360 -0.99 -28.68 18.64
CA GLU A 360 -2.45 -28.54 18.74
C GLU A 360 -3.01 -27.28 18.08
N HIS A 361 -2.15 -26.31 17.72
CA HIS A 361 -2.55 -25.03 17.12
C HIS A 361 -2.22 -24.91 15.62
N VAL A 362 -1.65 -25.96 15.00
CA VAL A 362 -1.18 -25.93 13.61
C VAL A 362 -2.32 -26.00 12.59
N ASP A 363 -3.41 -26.70 12.91
CA ASP A 363 -4.59 -26.88 12.05
C ASP A 363 -5.85 -26.19 12.60
N ASP A 364 -5.72 -25.42 13.68
CA ASP A 364 -6.87 -24.78 14.33
C ASP A 364 -7.13 -23.39 13.73
N ASP A 365 -8.40 -23.09 13.42
CA ASP A 365 -8.85 -21.74 13.03
C ASP A 365 -8.62 -20.71 14.15
N LYS A 366 -8.21 -21.16 15.34
CA LYS A 366 -7.90 -20.35 16.53
C LYS A 366 -6.53 -20.71 17.12
N PRO A 367 -5.41 -20.23 16.56
CA PRO A 367 -4.09 -20.45 17.14
C PRO A 367 -3.99 -19.76 18.52
N SER A 368 -3.27 -20.37 19.46
CA SER A 368 -2.96 -19.74 20.74
C SER A 368 -1.95 -18.61 20.56
N ARG A 369 -2.27 -17.43 21.11
CA ARG A 369 -1.50 -16.19 20.92
C ARG A 369 -1.01 -15.65 22.26
N CYS A 370 0.10 -14.91 22.22
CA CYS A 370 0.61 -14.23 23.41
C CYS A 370 -0.43 -13.24 23.95
N THR A 371 -0.61 -13.16 25.26
CA THR A 371 -1.65 -12.33 25.90
C THR A 371 -1.16 -10.96 26.37
N LEU A 372 0.14 -10.71 26.25
CA LEU A 372 0.80 -9.47 26.64
C LEU A 372 0.63 -8.37 25.59
N PRO A 373 0.90 -7.10 25.96
CA PRO A 373 0.89 -5.98 25.03
C PRO A 373 1.88 -6.16 23.87
N ILE A 374 1.62 -5.55 22.72
CA ILE A 374 2.56 -5.52 21.60
C ILE A 374 3.89 -4.87 22.03
N PHE A 375 5.01 -5.41 21.56
CA PHE A 375 6.38 -5.02 21.97
C PHE A 375 6.68 -5.09 23.47
N HIS A 376 5.98 -5.96 24.21
CA HIS A 376 6.32 -6.20 25.61
C HIS A 376 7.76 -6.71 25.77
N PRO A 377 8.46 -6.34 26.85
CA PRO A 377 9.72 -6.99 27.20
C PRO A 377 9.46 -8.47 27.57
N PRO A 378 10.44 -9.37 27.40
CA PRO A 378 10.30 -10.78 27.79
C PRO A 378 9.80 -10.92 29.22
N GLN A 379 8.68 -11.62 29.41
CA GLN A 379 8.13 -11.86 30.73
C GLN A 379 9.01 -12.85 31.49
N LYS A 380 9.29 -12.54 32.76
CA LYS A 380 9.97 -13.49 33.66
C LYS A 380 9.08 -14.71 33.90
N GLN A 381 9.65 -15.89 33.75
CA GLN A 381 8.93 -17.16 33.89
C GLN A 381 8.64 -17.53 35.35
N THR A 382 9.34 -16.89 36.29
CA THR A 382 9.18 -17.07 37.74
C THR A 382 8.59 -15.79 38.36
N PRO A 383 7.51 -15.88 39.14
CA PRO A 383 6.71 -17.08 39.47
C PRO A 383 5.87 -17.57 38.29
N ALA A 384 5.51 -18.87 38.29
CA ALA A 384 4.69 -19.46 37.24
C ALA A 384 3.33 -18.75 37.13
N PRO A 385 2.82 -18.50 35.91
CA PRO A 385 1.56 -17.81 35.72
C PRO A 385 0.39 -18.63 36.29
N PRO A 386 -0.68 -18.00 36.81
CA PRO A 386 -1.85 -18.70 37.35
C PRO A 386 -2.55 -19.58 36.32
N ARG A 387 -2.41 -19.24 35.02
CA ARG A 387 -3.00 -19.95 33.90
C ARG A 387 -2.04 -19.90 32.71
N GLY A 388 -1.81 -21.05 32.08
CA GLY A 388 -0.97 -21.15 30.89
C GLY A 388 0.53 -21.28 31.20
N TYR A 389 1.38 -20.77 30.31
CA TYR A 389 2.84 -20.81 30.45
C TYR A 389 3.52 -19.61 29.78
N VAL A 390 4.77 -19.34 30.18
CA VAL A 390 5.62 -18.33 29.54
C VAL A 390 6.70 -19.05 28.73
N SER A 391 6.78 -18.77 27.43
CA SER A 391 7.78 -19.38 26.54
C SER A 391 9.21 -18.92 26.84
N PRO A 392 10.26 -19.64 26.36
CA PRO A 392 11.67 -19.29 26.58
C PRO A 392 12.05 -17.85 26.21
N ASP A 393 11.44 -17.33 25.15
CA ASP A 393 11.58 -15.95 24.66
C ASP A 393 10.69 -14.92 25.38
N GLY A 394 9.89 -15.38 26.37
CA GLY A 394 9.17 -14.50 27.31
C GLY A 394 7.74 -14.14 26.91
N HIS A 395 7.10 -14.87 25.99
CA HIS A 395 5.69 -14.68 25.63
C HIS A 395 4.74 -15.51 26.51
N LEU A 396 3.61 -14.92 26.93
CA LEU A 396 2.63 -15.58 27.81
C LEU A 396 1.46 -16.15 27.01
N PHE A 397 1.31 -17.47 27.01
CA PHE A 397 0.20 -18.18 26.38
C PHE A 397 -0.73 -18.79 27.43
N HIS A 398 -2.03 -18.87 27.15
CA HIS A 398 -3.02 -19.51 28.05
C HIS A 398 -3.24 -21.00 27.78
N CYS A 399 -2.62 -21.56 26.74
CA CYS A 399 -2.65 -22.99 26.44
C CYS A 399 -1.70 -23.78 27.36
N VAL A 400 -1.73 -25.11 27.26
CA VAL A 400 -0.77 -25.97 27.95
C VAL A 400 0.61 -25.76 27.33
N ASP A 401 1.65 -25.75 28.16
CA ASP A 401 3.03 -25.69 27.69
C ASP A 401 3.33 -26.86 26.74
N PRO A 402 3.70 -26.61 25.48
CA PRO A 402 4.06 -27.65 24.53
C PRO A 402 5.17 -28.57 25.05
N SER A 403 6.07 -28.07 25.91
CA SER A 403 7.12 -28.87 26.54
C SER A 403 6.59 -29.86 27.59
N ARG A 404 5.41 -29.64 28.15
CA ARG A 404 4.72 -30.57 29.06
C ARG A 404 3.86 -31.60 28.33
N ALA A 405 3.53 -31.34 27.07
CA ALA A 405 2.89 -32.29 26.15
C ALA A 405 3.91 -33.13 25.36
N GLN A 406 5.20 -32.81 25.45
CA GLN A 406 6.27 -33.57 24.80
C GLN A 406 6.42 -34.94 25.45
N GLN A 407 6.35 -35.97 24.61
CA GLN A 407 6.81 -37.31 24.91
C GLN A 407 8.26 -37.24 25.41
N ALA A 408 8.57 -37.88 26.53
CA ALA A 408 9.96 -37.97 26.99
C ALA A 408 10.78 -38.75 25.94
N TYR A 409 12.07 -38.43 25.79
CA TYR A 409 12.93 -39.10 24.80
C TYR A 409 14.06 -39.87 25.45
N HIS A 410 14.44 -40.99 24.82
CA HIS A 410 15.76 -41.58 25.00
C HIS A 410 16.63 -41.12 23.82
N VAL A 411 17.45 -40.09 24.06
CA VAL A 411 18.31 -39.48 23.03
C VAL A 411 19.67 -40.16 23.02
N VAL A 412 20.03 -40.72 21.88
CA VAL A 412 21.32 -41.36 21.62
C VAL A 412 22.12 -40.47 20.68
N PHE A 413 23.18 -39.84 21.21
CA PHE A 413 24.12 -39.06 20.42
C PHE A 413 25.21 -39.99 19.90
N LEU A 414 25.28 -40.14 18.58
CA LEU A 414 26.37 -40.80 17.88
C LEU A 414 27.36 -39.71 17.45
N ILE A 415 28.54 -39.71 18.05
CA ILE A 415 29.53 -38.64 17.93
C ILE A 415 30.75 -39.17 17.19
N ASP A 416 30.95 -38.67 15.98
CA ASP A 416 32.09 -38.99 15.16
C ASP A 416 33.38 -38.40 15.76
N VAL A 417 34.35 -39.29 15.96
CA VAL A 417 35.70 -38.98 16.44
C VAL A 417 36.77 -39.49 15.49
N SER A 418 36.43 -39.76 14.23
CA SER A 418 37.39 -40.17 13.20
C SER A 418 38.43 -39.09 12.90
N GLY A 419 39.50 -39.46 12.18
CA GLY A 419 40.61 -38.55 11.89
C GLY A 419 40.20 -37.27 11.15
N SER A 420 39.16 -37.32 10.30
CA SER A 420 38.66 -36.16 9.55
C SER A 420 37.97 -35.12 10.46
N MET A 421 37.42 -35.56 11.60
CA MET A 421 36.88 -34.68 12.65
C MET A 421 37.97 -33.91 13.42
N MET A 422 39.26 -34.18 13.16
CA MET A 422 40.37 -33.40 13.70
C MET A 422 40.68 -32.13 12.91
N SER A 423 40.04 -31.91 11.75
CA SER A 423 40.20 -30.69 10.95
C SER A 423 39.84 -29.44 11.75
N SER A 424 40.56 -28.33 11.51
CA SER A 424 40.37 -27.06 12.22
C SER A 424 39.54 -26.01 11.45
N ASP A 425 38.86 -26.44 10.40
CA ASP A 425 37.96 -25.62 9.58
C ASP A 425 36.67 -25.24 10.32
N HIS A 426 36.25 -26.06 11.29
CA HIS A 426 35.28 -25.68 12.31
C HIS A 426 35.93 -25.69 13.69
N ARG A 427 35.54 -24.74 14.55
CA ARG A 427 36.09 -24.55 15.90
C ARG A 427 34.97 -24.39 16.93
N PRO A 428 35.24 -24.66 18.22
CA PRO A 428 34.30 -24.40 19.31
C PRO A 428 33.66 -23.00 19.24
N LEU A 429 32.40 -22.88 19.65
CA LEU A 429 31.72 -21.59 19.76
C LEU A 429 32.49 -20.65 20.68
N SER A 430 32.55 -19.38 20.30
CA SER A 430 33.06 -18.34 21.19
C SER A 430 32.07 -18.07 22.33
N ASN A 431 32.58 -17.57 23.46
CA ASN A 431 31.79 -17.04 24.57
C ASN A 431 30.92 -18.05 25.34
N LEU A 432 31.15 -19.36 25.24
CA LEU A 432 30.56 -20.33 26.17
C LEU A 432 31.47 -20.54 27.39
N PRO A 433 30.92 -20.86 28.57
CA PRO A 433 31.71 -21.17 29.76
C PRO A 433 32.74 -22.29 29.53
N VAL A 434 32.45 -23.23 28.62
CA VAL A 434 33.33 -24.35 28.30
C VAL A 434 34.38 -24.04 27.22
N THR A 435 34.25 -22.90 26.50
CA THR A 435 35.05 -22.59 25.30
C THR A 435 36.55 -22.62 25.57
N SER A 436 37.03 -21.99 26.64
CA SER A 436 38.47 -21.90 26.95
C SER A 436 39.09 -23.30 27.11
N ARG A 437 38.36 -24.21 27.75
CA ARG A 437 38.79 -25.60 27.95
C ARG A 437 38.77 -26.39 26.65
N LEU A 438 37.71 -26.26 25.83
CA LEU A 438 37.65 -26.91 24.51
C LEU A 438 38.75 -26.41 23.57
N VAL A 439 39.02 -25.10 23.55
CA VAL A 439 40.11 -24.54 22.75
C VAL A 439 41.47 -25.08 23.18
N SER A 440 41.68 -25.37 24.46
CA SER A 440 42.91 -25.98 24.96
C SER A 440 43.05 -27.49 24.68
N GLN A 441 41.94 -28.21 24.54
CA GLN A 441 41.90 -29.69 24.50
C GLN A 441 41.35 -30.29 23.19
N CYS A 442 40.72 -29.50 22.30
CA CYS A 442 40.13 -29.96 21.04
C CYS A 442 39.69 -28.76 20.17
N ASN A 443 40.63 -27.93 19.70
CA ASN A 443 40.31 -26.78 18.84
C ASN A 443 40.08 -27.16 17.36
N ASN A 444 39.09 -28.00 17.10
CA ASN A 444 38.78 -28.63 15.80
C ASN A 444 37.28 -28.93 15.65
N ARG A 445 36.87 -29.60 14.55
CA ARG A 445 35.47 -29.98 14.29
C ARG A 445 34.86 -30.73 15.46
N TYR A 446 35.58 -31.69 16.04
CA TYR A 446 35.12 -32.39 17.24
C TYR A 446 34.82 -31.44 18.41
N GLY A 447 35.72 -30.50 18.71
CA GLY A 447 35.43 -29.48 19.73
C GLY A 447 34.25 -28.58 19.39
N ALA A 448 33.99 -28.32 18.11
CA ALA A 448 32.79 -27.62 17.66
C ALA A 448 31.51 -28.44 17.97
N VAL A 449 31.55 -29.76 17.76
CA VAL A 449 30.45 -30.68 18.13
C VAL A 449 30.17 -30.60 19.63
N VAL A 450 31.20 -30.77 20.46
CA VAL A 450 31.05 -30.74 21.93
C VAL A 450 30.54 -29.38 22.40
N SER A 451 31.03 -28.31 21.79
CA SER A 451 30.60 -26.94 22.08
C SER A 451 29.11 -26.71 21.77
N ALA A 452 28.60 -27.26 20.67
CA ALA A 452 27.20 -27.14 20.32
C ALA A 452 26.29 -28.02 21.18
N LEU A 453 26.75 -29.23 21.52
CA LEU A 453 26.05 -30.11 22.45
C LEU A 453 25.93 -29.46 23.84
N TYR A 454 26.96 -28.74 24.30
CA TYR A 454 26.87 -27.94 25.53
C TYR A 454 25.73 -26.92 25.46
N GLY A 455 25.61 -26.19 24.35
CA GLY A 455 24.52 -25.23 24.13
C GLY A 455 23.14 -25.91 24.19
N PHE A 456 22.96 -27.01 23.45
CA PHE A 456 21.73 -27.79 23.47
C PHE A 456 21.35 -28.26 24.88
N LEU A 457 22.30 -28.84 25.61
CA LEU A 457 22.07 -29.36 26.96
C LEU A 457 21.73 -28.22 27.93
N LYS A 458 22.40 -27.06 27.84
CA LYS A 458 22.05 -25.89 28.66
C LYS A 458 20.65 -25.36 28.40
N ASN A 459 20.19 -25.38 27.16
CA ASN A 459 18.83 -24.96 26.84
C ASN A 459 17.79 -25.97 27.37
N ARG A 460 18.08 -27.28 27.30
CA ARG A 460 17.24 -28.32 27.90
C ARG A 460 17.21 -28.23 29.44
N GLU A 461 18.35 -27.99 30.06
CA GLU A 461 18.48 -27.79 31.51
C GLU A 461 17.70 -26.55 31.99
N ALA A 462 17.76 -25.45 31.23
CA ALA A 462 16.94 -24.28 31.45
C ALA A 462 15.45 -24.62 31.35
N ALA A 463 15.01 -25.33 30.31
CA ALA A 463 13.61 -25.76 30.14
C ALA A 463 13.08 -26.57 31.33
N VAL A 464 13.88 -27.49 31.88
CA VAL A 464 13.54 -28.30 33.07
C VAL A 464 13.39 -27.44 34.32
N THR A 465 14.35 -26.54 34.54
CA THR A 465 14.33 -25.60 35.68
C THR A 465 13.11 -24.68 35.60
N ASN A 466 12.82 -24.19 34.40
CA ASN A 466 11.70 -23.31 34.09
C ASN A 466 10.35 -24.00 34.26
N ALA A 467 10.26 -25.30 33.95
CA ALA A 467 9.08 -26.13 34.21
C ALA A 467 8.89 -26.50 35.69
N GLY A 468 9.77 -26.05 36.59
CA GLY A 468 9.74 -26.40 38.02
C GLY A 468 10.00 -27.89 38.29
N LEU A 469 10.58 -28.59 37.31
CA LEU A 469 10.91 -30.01 37.42
C LEU A 469 12.24 -30.16 38.15
N LYS A 470 12.31 -31.16 39.05
CA LYS A 470 13.54 -31.47 39.79
C LYS A 470 14.61 -32.16 38.93
N SER A 471 14.21 -32.76 37.80
CA SER A 471 15.08 -33.47 36.89
C SER A 471 14.53 -33.45 35.48
N ARG A 472 15.40 -33.59 34.48
CA ARG A 472 14.98 -33.79 33.09
C ARG A 472 14.19 -35.08 32.94
N GLN A 473 13.30 -35.14 31.95
CA GLN A 473 12.53 -36.33 31.61
C GLN A 473 13.25 -37.20 30.56
N ASP A 474 14.07 -36.56 29.72
CA ASP A 474 14.88 -37.20 28.68
C ASP A 474 16.08 -37.94 29.27
N THR A 475 16.38 -39.13 28.74
CA THR A 475 17.63 -39.83 29.02
C THR A 475 18.62 -39.66 27.90
N TYR A 476 19.90 -39.58 28.25
CA TYR A 476 20.99 -39.36 27.29
C TYR A 476 21.95 -40.55 27.26
N SER A 477 22.26 -41.02 26.06
CA SER A 477 23.37 -41.93 25.79
C SER A 477 24.35 -41.25 24.83
N PHE A 478 25.64 -41.33 25.12
CA PHE A 478 26.71 -40.86 24.24
C PHE A 478 27.50 -42.05 23.72
N VAL A 479 27.57 -42.16 22.40
CA VAL A 479 28.33 -43.19 21.69
C VAL A 479 29.34 -42.47 20.81
N MET A 480 30.63 -42.66 21.08
CA MET A 480 31.69 -42.17 20.22
C MET A 480 32.03 -43.24 19.17
N HIS A 481 32.27 -42.81 17.93
CA HIS A 481 32.60 -43.73 16.84
C HIS A 481 33.68 -43.21 15.88
N ASP A 482 34.50 -44.14 15.42
CA ASP A 482 35.50 -44.05 14.36
C ASP A 482 35.52 -45.42 13.62
N ASP A 483 36.66 -46.09 13.46
CA ASP A 483 36.72 -47.48 12.99
C ASP A 483 36.23 -48.47 14.06
N LYS A 484 35.94 -47.98 15.26
CA LYS A 484 35.28 -48.68 16.38
C LYS A 484 34.12 -47.84 16.91
N SER A 485 33.38 -48.38 17.87
CA SER A 485 32.36 -47.61 18.59
C SER A 485 32.36 -47.94 20.07
N GLN A 486 32.23 -46.91 20.90
CA GLN A 486 32.24 -47.03 22.35
C GLN A 486 31.12 -46.19 22.97
N ILE A 487 30.35 -46.81 23.87
CA ILE A 487 29.37 -46.10 24.70
C ILE A 487 30.10 -45.47 25.89
N LEU A 488 30.13 -44.13 25.97
CA LEU A 488 30.72 -43.38 27.09
C LEU A 488 29.73 -43.09 28.21
N LEU A 489 28.46 -42.98 27.84
CA LEU A 489 27.36 -42.70 28.74
C LEU A 489 26.14 -43.44 28.21
N GLN A 490 25.36 -44.05 29.11
CA GLN A 490 24.20 -44.83 28.71
C GLN A 490 23.01 -44.49 29.60
N ASN A 491 21.90 -44.10 28.96
CA ASN A 491 20.59 -43.90 29.59
C ASN A 491 20.63 -43.00 30.85
N ASP A 492 21.44 -41.95 30.82
CA ASP A 492 21.65 -41.08 31.96
C ASP A 492 20.50 -40.05 32.08
N LEU A 493 19.91 -39.98 33.27
CA LEU A 493 18.82 -39.04 33.61
C LEU A 493 19.28 -37.93 34.57
N THR A 494 20.44 -38.11 35.22
CA THR A 494 20.78 -37.39 36.46
C THR A 494 22.00 -36.46 36.33
N SER A 495 22.92 -36.72 35.41
CA SER A 495 24.14 -35.93 35.27
C SER A 495 23.82 -34.51 34.81
N THR A 496 24.45 -33.51 35.42
CA THR A 496 24.35 -32.10 35.00
C THR A 496 24.99 -31.88 33.63
N THR A 497 24.68 -30.75 32.97
CA THR A 497 25.30 -30.41 31.68
C THR A 497 26.82 -30.42 31.74
N GLU A 498 27.40 -29.87 32.80
CA GLU A 498 28.83 -29.86 33.07
C GLU A 498 29.40 -31.28 33.14
N GLN A 499 28.77 -32.16 33.93
CA GLN A 499 29.20 -33.55 34.08
C GLN A 499 29.09 -34.35 32.76
N LEU A 500 28.07 -34.08 31.97
CA LEU A 500 27.88 -34.70 30.65
C LEU A 500 29.00 -34.26 29.70
N ILE A 501 29.30 -32.97 29.66
CA ILE A 501 30.31 -32.41 28.76
C ILE A 501 31.73 -32.75 29.20
N ASP A 502 32.00 -32.82 30.50
CA ASP A 502 33.30 -33.28 31.04
C ASP A 502 33.68 -34.67 30.53
N ARG A 503 32.71 -35.58 30.35
CA ARG A 503 32.95 -36.92 29.80
C ARG A 503 33.34 -36.93 28.32
N LEU A 504 32.99 -35.86 27.58
CA LEU A 504 33.29 -35.72 26.16
C LEU A 504 34.57 -34.91 25.91
N ILE A 505 35.18 -34.34 26.94
CA ILE A 505 36.45 -33.64 26.77
C ILE A 505 37.58 -34.68 26.85
N PRO A 506 38.36 -34.88 25.78
CA PRO A 506 39.36 -35.93 25.75
C PRO A 506 40.49 -35.63 26.74
N HIS A 507 40.82 -36.60 27.60
CA HIS A 507 41.95 -36.51 28.54
C HIS A 507 43.30 -36.89 27.91
N ARG A 508 43.27 -37.66 26.81
CA ARG A 508 44.39 -37.92 25.90
C ARG A 508 43.83 -38.05 24.49
N TYR A 509 44.43 -37.35 23.52
CA TYR A 509 44.02 -37.42 22.13
C TYR A 509 44.27 -38.81 21.58
N VAL A 510 43.20 -39.52 21.20
CA VAL A 510 43.29 -40.78 20.46
C VAL A 510 42.21 -40.79 19.39
N SER A 511 42.60 -40.59 18.13
CA SER A 511 42.17 -41.40 17.00
C SER A 511 42.98 -41.00 15.76
N HIS A 512 43.39 -42.00 14.98
CA HIS A 512 44.00 -41.86 13.63
C HIS A 512 43.26 -42.79 12.65
N GLY A 513 42.03 -43.20 13.01
CA GLY A 513 41.25 -44.23 12.33
C GLY A 513 40.33 -43.68 11.26
N GLY A 514 39.87 -44.59 10.39
CA GLY A 514 38.73 -44.34 9.50
C GLY A 514 37.43 -44.24 10.27
N ASN A 515 36.31 -44.41 9.59
CA ASN A 515 34.98 -44.36 10.20
C ASN A 515 34.13 -45.53 9.71
N ASP A 516 33.29 -46.09 10.58
CA ASP A 516 32.34 -47.16 10.26
C ASP A 516 30.95 -46.82 10.83
N PHE A 517 30.08 -46.30 9.96
CA PHE A 517 28.70 -45.95 10.34
C PHE A 517 27.85 -47.18 10.67
N ASP A 518 28.14 -48.34 10.10
CA ASP A 518 27.36 -49.56 10.36
C ASP A 518 27.56 -50.01 11.81
N ILE A 519 28.80 -49.97 12.31
CA ILE A 519 29.12 -50.29 13.71
C ILE A 519 28.50 -49.27 14.67
N ALA A 520 28.54 -47.97 14.33
CA ALA A 520 27.95 -46.92 15.14
C ALA A 520 26.43 -47.11 15.30
N LEU A 521 25.71 -47.37 14.21
CA LEU A 521 24.27 -47.62 14.23
C LEU A 521 23.90 -48.91 14.98
N ALA A 522 24.71 -49.97 14.84
CA ALA A 522 24.52 -51.19 15.61
C ALA A 522 24.67 -50.94 17.13
N MET A 523 25.60 -50.08 17.54
CA MET A 523 25.73 -49.66 18.94
C MET A 523 24.58 -48.77 19.41
N ALA A 524 24.05 -47.89 18.57
CA ALA A 524 22.82 -47.16 18.90
C ALA A 524 21.64 -48.11 19.11
N GLN A 525 21.46 -49.10 18.22
CA GLN A 525 20.42 -50.13 18.36
C GLN A 525 20.57 -50.87 19.69
N GLN A 526 21.78 -51.34 20.00
CA GLN A 526 22.06 -52.02 21.26
C GLN A 526 21.77 -51.12 22.49
N ALA A 527 22.11 -49.83 22.41
CA ALA A 527 21.87 -48.88 23.49
C ALA A 527 20.38 -48.66 23.73
N ILE A 528 19.57 -48.55 22.67
CA ILE A 528 18.12 -48.39 22.72
C ILE A 528 17.46 -49.67 23.25
N GLU A 529 17.77 -50.83 22.67
CA GLU A 529 17.18 -52.11 23.07
C GLU A 529 17.41 -52.42 24.56
N ARG A 530 18.64 -52.24 25.04
CA ARG A 530 19.00 -52.51 26.44
C ARG A 530 18.31 -51.59 27.45
N ASN A 531 17.92 -50.39 27.01
CA ASN A 531 17.36 -49.35 27.90
C ASN A 531 15.96 -48.94 27.48
N TRP A 532 15.26 -49.83 26.76
CA TRP A 532 13.94 -49.54 26.25
C TRP A 532 12.98 -49.15 27.36
N ASN A 533 12.22 -48.08 27.13
CA ASN A 533 11.20 -47.60 28.03
C ASN A 533 9.98 -47.14 27.21
N ALA A 534 8.80 -47.68 27.53
CA ALA A 534 7.57 -47.38 26.80
C ALA A 534 7.14 -45.90 26.91
N ASP A 535 7.57 -45.19 27.96
CA ASP A 535 7.28 -43.77 28.16
C ASP A 535 8.30 -42.86 27.47
N ARG A 536 9.39 -43.42 26.88
CA ARG A 536 10.43 -42.65 26.20
C ARG A 536 10.59 -43.06 24.74
N ALA A 537 10.26 -42.14 23.82
CA ALA A 537 10.49 -42.38 22.40
C ALA A 537 12.00 -42.38 22.09
N PRO A 538 12.48 -43.29 21.23
CA PRO A 538 13.88 -43.32 20.82
C PRO A 538 14.17 -42.18 19.84
N MET A 539 15.30 -41.49 20.05
CA MET A 539 15.83 -40.47 19.15
C MET A 539 17.32 -40.70 18.93
N VAL A 540 17.75 -40.72 17.67
CA VAL A 540 19.17 -40.75 17.33
C VAL A 540 19.57 -39.41 16.74
N VAL A 541 20.64 -38.84 17.28
CA VAL A 541 21.30 -37.65 16.74
C VAL A 541 22.68 -38.08 16.26
N PHE A 542 22.86 -38.17 14.95
CA PHE A 542 24.07 -38.62 14.28
C PHE A 542 24.91 -37.39 13.88
N LEU A 543 26.08 -37.24 14.52
CA LEU A 543 26.97 -36.09 14.37
C LEU A 543 28.26 -36.55 13.67
N SER A 544 28.43 -36.24 12.38
CA SER A 544 29.59 -36.68 11.59
C SER A 544 29.89 -35.71 10.46
N ASP A 545 31.09 -35.74 9.88
CA ASP A 545 31.36 -35.03 8.62
C ASP A 545 30.82 -35.75 7.37
N GLY A 546 30.31 -36.97 7.54
CA GLY A 546 29.66 -37.75 6.49
C GLY A 546 30.61 -38.62 5.67
N GLU A 547 31.91 -38.62 5.95
CA GLU A 547 32.94 -39.30 5.16
C GLU A 547 33.03 -40.82 5.45
N CYS A 548 31.90 -41.51 5.32
CA CYS A 548 31.80 -42.96 5.43
C CYS A 548 30.64 -43.48 4.58
N SER A 549 30.69 -44.73 4.13
CA SER A 549 29.53 -45.40 3.54
C SER A 549 28.68 -46.05 4.64
N VAL A 550 27.40 -46.25 4.35
CA VAL A 550 26.48 -46.95 5.26
C VAL A 550 25.66 -47.95 4.46
N GLN A 551 25.53 -49.16 4.98
CA GLN A 551 24.62 -50.13 4.42
C GLN A 551 23.20 -49.74 4.81
N ARG A 552 22.37 -49.47 3.80
CA ARG A 552 20.95 -49.16 3.97
C ARG A 552 20.23 -50.14 4.90
N ARG A 553 20.57 -51.44 4.84
CA ARG A 553 19.97 -52.47 5.70
C ARG A 553 20.17 -52.23 7.19
N VAL A 554 21.28 -51.61 7.59
CA VAL A 554 21.62 -51.38 9.02
C VAL A 554 20.68 -50.34 9.62
N ILE A 555 20.51 -49.19 8.95
CA ILE A 555 19.55 -48.17 9.38
C ILE A 555 18.10 -48.68 9.31
N GLU A 556 17.75 -49.47 8.29
CA GLU A 556 16.43 -50.09 8.20
C GLU A 556 16.16 -51.03 9.39
N THR A 557 17.16 -51.82 9.78
CA THR A 557 17.05 -52.76 10.90
C THR A 557 16.83 -52.01 12.20
N LEU A 558 17.63 -50.99 12.49
CA LEU A 558 17.47 -50.14 13.66
C LEU A 558 16.07 -49.50 13.73
N CYS A 559 15.60 -48.89 12.63
CA CYS A 559 14.29 -48.23 12.60
C CYS A 559 13.14 -49.22 12.79
N LYS A 560 13.15 -50.36 12.08
CA LYS A 560 12.14 -51.41 12.22
C LYS A 560 12.13 -51.96 13.64
N LYS A 561 13.30 -52.13 14.24
CA LYS A 561 13.42 -52.64 15.60
C LYS A 561 12.78 -51.71 16.63
N CYS A 562 12.96 -50.39 16.47
CA CYS A 562 12.28 -49.41 17.33
C CYS A 562 10.75 -49.53 17.19
N VAL A 563 10.25 -49.66 15.95
CA VAL A 563 8.81 -49.86 15.69
C VAL A 563 8.29 -51.14 16.35
N GLU A 564 9.03 -52.24 16.29
CA GLU A 564 8.71 -53.50 17.00
C GLU A 564 8.62 -53.31 18.52
N LEU A 565 9.50 -52.49 19.10
CA LEU A 565 9.52 -52.20 20.53
C LEU A 565 8.37 -51.29 20.97
N GLY A 566 7.79 -50.54 20.04
CA GLY A 566 6.56 -49.77 20.25
C GLY A 566 6.64 -48.30 19.86
N HIS A 567 7.80 -47.76 19.46
CA HIS A 567 7.92 -46.38 18.96
C HIS A 567 8.75 -46.28 17.69
N ALA A 568 8.32 -45.48 16.73
CA ALA A 568 9.08 -45.15 15.55
C ALA A 568 10.28 -44.25 15.92
N LEU A 569 11.42 -44.48 15.26
CA LEU A 569 12.67 -43.79 15.55
C LEU A 569 12.70 -42.38 14.95
N ALA A 570 12.89 -41.36 15.80
CA ALA A 570 13.33 -40.04 15.35
C ALA A 570 14.82 -40.06 14.99
N PHE A 571 15.21 -39.50 13.84
CA PHE A 571 16.58 -39.55 13.34
C PHE A 571 17.06 -38.21 12.80
N TYR A 572 18.11 -37.65 13.40
CA TYR A 572 18.70 -36.39 12.97
C TYR A 572 20.13 -36.63 12.49
N GLY A 573 20.38 -36.42 11.20
CA GLY A 573 21.71 -36.47 10.63
C GLY A 573 22.29 -35.06 10.51
N ILE A 574 23.37 -34.77 11.24
CA ILE A 574 24.01 -33.45 11.25
C ILE A 574 25.42 -33.59 10.67
N SER A 575 25.66 -32.90 9.56
CA SER A 575 26.95 -32.88 8.87
C SER A 575 27.87 -31.77 9.40
N PHE A 576 29.13 -32.12 9.67
CA PHE A 576 30.25 -31.23 10.05
C PHE A 576 31.32 -31.11 8.95
N GLY A 577 31.03 -31.64 7.76
CA GLY A 577 31.92 -31.67 6.61
C GLY A 577 31.33 -30.93 5.42
N TRP A 578 32.04 -30.96 4.28
CA TRP A 578 31.51 -30.40 3.04
C TRP A 578 30.32 -31.23 2.55
N ASP A 579 29.30 -30.56 2.01
CA ASP A 579 28.04 -31.21 1.60
C ASP A 579 28.25 -32.36 0.59
N SER A 580 29.31 -32.28 -0.22
CA SER A 580 29.72 -33.33 -1.16
C SER A 580 30.05 -34.68 -0.50
N GLY A 581 30.49 -34.68 0.77
CA GLY A 581 30.80 -35.89 1.53
C GLY A 581 29.59 -36.53 2.21
N SER A 582 28.50 -35.79 2.42
CA SER A 582 27.43 -36.18 3.35
C SER A 582 26.31 -37.03 2.76
N SER A 583 26.55 -37.69 1.63
CA SER A 583 25.54 -38.52 0.95
C SER A 583 24.96 -39.61 1.86
N SER A 584 25.80 -40.24 2.70
CA SER A 584 25.39 -41.28 3.64
C SER A 584 24.47 -40.77 4.75
N LEU A 585 24.70 -39.57 5.29
CA LEU A 585 23.82 -38.95 6.29
C LEU A 585 22.41 -38.68 5.71
N ARG A 586 22.35 -38.24 4.46
CA ARG A 586 21.08 -38.06 3.72
C ARG A 586 20.39 -39.39 3.48
N VAL A 587 21.12 -40.44 3.10
CA VAL A 587 20.59 -41.79 2.93
C VAL A 587 19.98 -42.30 4.23
N MET A 588 20.69 -42.22 5.35
CA MET A 588 20.17 -42.64 6.65
C MET A 588 18.89 -41.90 7.03
N THR A 589 18.90 -40.57 6.87
CA THR A 589 17.74 -39.72 7.18
C THR A 589 16.53 -40.08 6.32
N ASN A 590 16.72 -40.24 5.00
CA ASN A 590 15.63 -40.57 4.06
C ASN A 590 15.03 -41.96 4.35
N VAL A 591 15.87 -42.92 4.75
CA VAL A 591 15.42 -44.26 5.12
C VAL A 591 14.62 -44.22 6.42
N ALA A 592 15.14 -43.50 7.43
CA ALA A 592 14.44 -43.31 8.70
C ALA A 592 13.09 -42.59 8.50
N ASP A 593 13.04 -41.53 7.69
CA ASP A 593 11.80 -40.83 7.33
C ASP A 593 10.77 -41.78 6.69
N GLY A 594 11.20 -42.56 5.70
CA GLY A 594 10.32 -43.52 5.03
C GLY A 594 9.73 -44.56 5.97
N ILE A 595 10.54 -45.12 6.89
CA ILE A 595 10.06 -46.10 7.88
C ILE A 595 9.18 -45.44 8.94
N PHE A 596 9.56 -44.25 9.42
CA PHE A 596 8.77 -43.50 10.40
C PHE A 596 7.36 -43.19 9.86
N ARG A 597 7.25 -42.76 8.60
CA ARG A 597 5.98 -42.53 7.90
C ARG A 597 5.17 -43.79 7.67
N ALA A 598 5.82 -44.94 7.49
CA ALA A 598 5.16 -46.22 7.28
C ALA A 598 4.74 -46.92 8.59
N ALA A 599 5.30 -46.52 9.73
CA ALA A 599 5.02 -47.14 11.03
C ALA A 599 3.54 -46.98 11.44
N PRO A 600 2.96 -47.90 12.24
CA PRO A 600 1.60 -47.75 12.76
C PRO A 600 1.41 -46.44 13.53
N MET A 601 0.21 -45.86 13.49
CA MET A 601 -0.10 -44.61 14.21
C MET A 601 0.17 -44.69 15.71
N THR A 602 -0.03 -45.87 16.32
CA THR A 602 0.27 -46.12 17.74
C THR A 602 1.77 -46.02 18.04
N ALA A 603 2.64 -46.38 17.09
CA ALA A 603 4.08 -46.33 17.24
C ALA A 603 4.68 -44.94 16.95
N ARG A 604 3.96 -44.04 16.29
CA ARG A 604 4.46 -42.66 16.06
C ARG A 604 4.34 -41.76 17.29
N GLY A 605 3.74 -42.26 18.37
CA GLY A 605 3.52 -41.50 19.60
C GLY A 605 2.56 -40.33 19.40
N ALA A 606 2.55 -39.39 20.36
CA ALA A 606 1.72 -38.18 20.29
C ALA A 606 2.25 -37.12 19.30
N MET A 607 3.27 -37.44 18.49
CA MET A 607 3.81 -36.52 17.46
C MET A 607 2.79 -36.34 16.32
N ARG A 608 1.87 -35.39 16.51
CA ARG A 608 0.89 -34.92 15.53
C ARG A 608 1.27 -33.53 15.00
N GLY A 609 2.53 -33.37 14.59
CA GLY A 609 3.00 -32.19 13.86
C GLY A 609 3.21 -32.51 12.38
N THR A 610 3.15 -31.49 11.52
CA THR A 610 3.44 -31.60 10.07
C THR A 610 4.93 -31.79 9.77
N ASP A 611 5.79 -31.53 10.74
CA ASP A 611 7.24 -31.68 10.64
C ASP A 611 7.68 -33.04 11.19
N ILE A 612 8.23 -33.88 10.32
CA ILE A 612 8.64 -35.24 10.68
C ILE A 612 10.00 -35.18 11.37
N PRO A 613 10.21 -35.96 12.46
CA PRO A 613 11.44 -35.93 13.25
C PRO A 613 12.57 -36.75 12.60
N CYS A 614 12.66 -36.71 11.27
CA CYS A 614 13.70 -37.33 10.47
C CYS A 614 14.30 -36.27 9.54
N LYS A 615 15.36 -35.59 9.98
CA LYS A 615 15.91 -34.42 9.28
C LYS A 615 17.43 -34.49 9.11
N TYR A 616 17.87 -34.00 7.95
CA TYR A 616 19.28 -33.79 7.64
C TYR A 616 19.59 -32.29 7.72
N SER A 617 20.73 -31.93 8.30
CA SER A 617 21.18 -30.55 8.40
C SER A 617 22.69 -30.46 8.22
N THR A 618 23.15 -29.40 7.56
CA THR A 618 24.58 -29.06 7.44
C THR A 618 24.93 -28.00 8.47
N ALA A 619 25.87 -28.29 9.36
CA ALA A 619 26.45 -27.31 10.26
C ALA A 619 27.53 -26.51 9.50
N ILE A 620 27.13 -25.47 8.76
CA ILE A 620 28.05 -24.63 7.98
C ILE A 620 28.96 -23.83 8.93
N ASP A 621 28.46 -23.45 10.10
CA ASP A 621 29.24 -22.92 11.21
C ASP A 621 28.61 -23.33 12.55
N SER A 622 29.33 -23.06 13.64
CA SER A 622 28.91 -23.46 14.97
C SER A 622 27.69 -22.66 15.47
N VAL A 623 27.35 -21.52 14.85
CA VAL A 623 26.19 -20.67 15.18
C VAL A 623 24.90 -21.22 14.57
N GLN A 624 24.93 -21.66 13.31
CA GLN A 624 23.80 -22.35 12.66
C GLN A 624 23.49 -23.70 13.32
N LEU A 625 24.49 -24.35 13.91
CA LEU A 625 24.31 -25.57 14.67
C LEU A 625 23.53 -25.33 15.97
N ALA A 626 23.87 -24.28 16.72
CA ALA A 626 23.07 -23.85 17.87
C ALA A 626 21.64 -23.49 17.46
N ALA A 627 21.46 -22.80 16.32
CA ALA A 627 20.14 -22.49 15.77
C ALA A 627 19.33 -23.74 15.36
N THR A 628 19.97 -24.76 14.80
CA THR A 628 19.33 -26.05 14.44
C THR A 628 18.77 -26.75 15.69
N PHE A 629 19.56 -26.76 16.78
CA PHE A 629 19.14 -27.29 18.08
C PHE A 629 18.09 -26.40 18.78
N MET A 630 18.12 -25.07 18.58
CA MET A 630 17.19 -24.09 19.16
C MET A 630 15.84 -23.99 18.45
N SER A 631 15.80 -24.16 17.12
CA SER A 631 14.56 -24.15 16.31
C SER A 631 13.53 -25.20 16.75
N ILE A 632 13.98 -26.21 17.50
CA ILE A 632 13.16 -27.26 18.10
C ILE A 632 12.38 -26.73 19.34
N SER A 633 12.67 -25.51 19.83
CA SER A 633 12.22 -25.00 21.13
C SER A 633 11.63 -23.59 21.18
N GLU A 634 11.64 -22.82 20.09
CA GLU A 634 11.20 -21.41 20.06
C GLU A 634 9.73 -21.22 19.66
N SER A 635 9.12 -20.09 20.07
CA SER A 635 7.80 -19.69 19.59
C SER A 635 7.89 -19.25 18.12
N LEU A 636 6.82 -19.40 17.34
CA LEU A 636 6.87 -19.08 15.91
C LEU A 636 6.56 -17.58 15.71
N PRO A 637 7.54 -16.74 15.32
CA PRO A 637 7.24 -15.39 14.89
C PRO A 637 6.48 -15.44 13.57
N ARG A 638 5.44 -14.61 13.46
CA ARG A 638 4.76 -14.39 12.18
C ARG A 638 5.66 -13.50 11.34
N SER A 639 5.85 -13.83 10.07
CA SER A 639 6.48 -12.88 9.13
C SER A 639 5.64 -11.62 9.05
N ARG A 640 6.23 -10.50 9.49
CA ARG A 640 5.54 -9.21 9.56
C ARG A 640 5.49 -8.54 8.19
N ALA A 641 4.39 -7.84 7.94
CA ALA A 641 4.24 -6.99 6.77
C ALA A 641 3.29 -5.84 7.08
N ALA A 642 3.59 -4.66 6.54
CA ALA A 642 2.80 -3.46 6.70
C ALA A 642 2.85 -2.63 5.41
N VAL A 643 2.15 -1.50 5.39
CA VAL A 643 2.23 -0.51 4.30
C VAL A 643 2.75 0.81 4.84
N LEU A 644 3.60 1.49 4.07
CA LEU A 644 4.23 2.77 4.44
C LEU A 644 4.01 3.81 3.34
N GLY A 645 3.64 5.03 3.73
CA GLY A 645 3.52 6.18 2.83
C GLY A 645 4.87 6.82 2.49
N LYS A 646 4.99 7.48 1.33
CA LYS A 646 6.23 8.15 0.86
C LYS A 646 6.86 9.19 1.81
N GLY A 647 6.16 9.61 2.85
CA GLY A 647 6.70 10.49 3.90
C GLY A 647 6.62 9.91 5.31
N GLY A 648 6.13 8.68 5.48
CA GLY A 648 5.74 8.17 6.79
C GLY A 648 4.44 8.77 7.30
N ALA A 649 3.97 8.27 8.45
CA ALA A 649 2.69 8.68 9.03
C ALA A 649 2.69 10.16 9.47
N GLY A 650 3.83 10.70 9.91
CA GLY A 650 3.93 12.06 10.48
C GLY A 650 4.27 13.20 9.51
N SER A 651 4.41 12.96 8.21
CA SER A 651 5.00 13.96 7.27
C SER A 651 4.15 15.17 6.88
N ARG A 652 2.92 15.31 7.39
CA ARG A 652 2.01 16.39 6.96
C ARG A 652 1.12 16.89 8.10
N HIS A 653 1.68 17.77 8.92
CA HIS A 653 0.90 18.74 9.70
C HIS A 653 1.14 20.13 9.13
#